data_AF-A0AAU2JJE8-F1
#
_entry.id   AF-A0AAU2JJE8-F1
#
_cell.length_a   1.000
_cell.length_b   1.000
_cell.length_c   1.000
_cell.angle_alpha   90.00
_cell.angle_beta   90.00
_cell.angle_gamma   90.00
#
_symmetry.space_group_name_H-M   'P 1'
#
loop_
_entity.id
_entity.type
_entity.pdbx_description
1 polymer ?
#
loop_
_entity_poly.entity_id
_entity_poly.type
_entity_poly.pdbx_seq_one_letter_code
_entity_poly.pdbx_strand_id
1 'polypeptide(L)'
;MSRQVLLVSPERPGAHRTISQALADATEGALVTVAPGRYEENLDITRAVTLAAEGGTVQVHAAAGSTLVVDAEAVQLSGLVLSGSDPEAPVLDLRRGQAGLDGCTIEGVAWTAVLAWNEGILAARRCRVSNPNGAGVVVTSRGGNVLEDTEISEAGSSAVVVAEQGSLDIRNCRLERPRGNGICVNGAAAARVESTRITGSTKPAVAVEQNGRAVLSQVTITSSATLDVYITGQGETTFIGCEFSGSAGQSVHIADGARPHLRRCTVSGAARSGIQATASSRPRLEDCVITDTPIGLYVTGAGTLVSATGLDVRGAATAAVEVTDSGAAELERLTISGTSGAGVRGRDGAQLTLRDSEITLSGGGQGLALAQTATTFLAGCTFRECGAVVGENTELTAHDSEFTDSTGDAVRVLANGSFTAVGCRMTGARGHGVNAHTDAHTDISNCDISDNARDRPAAADRRNRPDHPRSSSMPEDEGSTRSGTGPLAELQALVGLDSVKHEVTGLINLNKMTQRRTEMGLPMPPMSRHLVFAGPPGTGKTTVARLYGAVLAELGILSKGHIVEVARADLVAQIIGGTAIKTTEVFNRALGGVLFIDEAYTLTSQSRGTGPDFGQEAVESLMKLMEDHRDEIVVIAAGYSEHMDRFLASNPGLASRFARTVEFPNYSPDELVTIARNLCAKHYYELADDALDALYRYFEDVPKGPTFGNGRVARQVFESMISTQASRLATHAGEHDGELSLLARADVPQVPPALDPTPAPAPAPDPTSTQAPAPAAAPAPAPDPTSTQAPAPTPTPAPASSDAWTAPVNSALATRHLTALIGLGAVPEALTARVDTLGRLGQGTAGLADVILEGAPGSGRRAVAAAYGRALAEHGVITCGALSRLPLSTVPARWSHQPRVYLSHVFQEAAGGILVLEIDSAFESRPFSEQSAVIDALAAEAAERPADGAVLVLSGSGPRLMQLLRDRTDLAAAFAEYLQLPAWTPNALAELTRRRLVVRGFQVNDEIAAALTFQDLTEGAHGAHKLADRIAEQAQAIQLTLTDITRHLTRADEPLATT
;
A
#
# COMPACT_ATOMS: atom_id res chain seq x y z
N MET A 1 60.63 -7.07 -5.92
CA MET A 1 60.84 -5.63 -5.67
C MET A 1 60.71 -5.40 -4.18
N SER A 2 61.65 -4.70 -3.55
CA SER A 2 61.56 -4.35 -2.13
C SER A 2 60.40 -3.38 -1.92
N ARG A 3 59.45 -3.75 -1.07
CA ARG A 3 58.31 -2.91 -0.71
C ARG A 3 58.82 -1.60 -0.09
N GLN A 4 58.46 -0.45 -0.65
CA GLN A 4 58.83 0.85 -0.07
C GLN A 4 58.19 0.97 1.32
N VAL A 5 58.99 1.32 2.33
CA VAL A 5 58.51 1.56 3.70
C VAL A 5 58.70 3.04 4.02
N LEU A 6 57.61 3.70 4.40
CA LEU A 6 57.58 5.11 4.79
C LEU A 6 57.18 5.19 6.26
N LEU A 7 57.86 6.05 7.03
CA LEU A 7 57.56 6.29 8.43
C LEU A 7 56.91 7.66 8.58
N VAL A 8 55.78 7.72 9.29
CA VAL A 8 55.09 8.97 9.65
C VAL A 8 55.23 9.19 11.15
N SER A 9 55.79 10.33 11.54
CA SER A 9 55.88 10.73 12.95
C SER A 9 56.04 12.25 13.05
N PRO A 10 55.29 12.92 13.94
CA PRO A 10 55.44 14.34 14.18
C PRO A 10 56.75 14.69 14.90
N GLU A 11 57.47 13.73 15.46
CA GLU A 11 58.66 13.97 16.30
C GLU A 11 59.95 13.31 15.78
N ARG A 12 59.87 12.15 15.13
CA ARG A 12 61.07 11.38 14.74
C ARG A 12 61.81 12.03 13.55
N PRO A 13 63.13 12.29 13.68
CA PRO A 13 63.95 12.79 12.55
C PRO A 13 63.95 11.81 11.38
N GLY A 14 63.75 12.33 10.15
CA GLY A 14 63.72 11.52 8.93
C GLY A 14 62.37 10.86 8.60
N ALA A 15 61.35 11.01 9.46
CA ALA A 15 59.97 10.61 9.17
C ALA A 15 59.19 11.74 8.48
N HIS A 16 58.16 11.39 7.71
CA HIS A 16 57.17 12.36 7.23
C HIS A 16 56.37 12.92 8.41
N ARG A 17 56.05 14.22 8.38
CA ARG A 17 55.33 14.87 9.49
C ARG A 17 53.83 14.57 9.45
N THR A 18 53.27 14.36 8.27
CA THR A 18 51.85 14.02 8.06
C THR A 18 51.70 12.76 7.22
N ILE A 19 50.56 12.10 7.33
CA ILE A 19 50.21 10.92 6.56
C ILE A 19 50.04 11.31 5.09
N SER A 20 49.41 12.45 4.79
CA SER A 20 49.21 12.95 3.42
C SER A 20 50.53 13.15 2.66
N GLN A 21 51.58 13.62 3.34
CA GLN A 21 52.92 13.73 2.74
C GLN A 21 53.51 12.36 2.40
N ALA A 22 53.40 11.38 3.30
CA ALA A 22 53.86 10.03 3.02
C ALA A 22 53.05 9.38 1.89
N LEU A 23 51.73 9.61 1.83
CA LEU A 23 50.88 9.12 0.74
C LEU A 23 51.25 9.75 -0.60
N ALA A 24 51.63 11.04 -0.62
CA ALA A 24 52.08 11.71 -1.85
C ALA A 24 53.39 11.10 -2.40
N ASP A 25 54.31 10.69 -1.52
CA ASP A 25 55.60 10.09 -1.87
C ASP A 25 55.57 8.56 -2.01
N ALA A 26 54.43 7.93 -1.66
CA ALA A 26 54.24 6.49 -1.75
C ALA A 26 54.14 6.00 -3.19
N THR A 27 54.90 4.95 -3.50
CA THR A 27 54.76 4.14 -4.71
C THR A 27 53.66 3.07 -4.52
N GLU A 28 53.22 2.48 -5.64
CA GLU A 28 52.24 1.40 -5.63
C GLU A 28 52.70 0.22 -4.76
N GLY A 29 51.86 -0.19 -3.80
CA GLY A 29 52.13 -1.25 -2.83
C GLY A 29 52.95 -0.82 -1.60
N ALA A 30 53.26 0.48 -1.43
CA ALA A 30 54.04 0.97 -0.29
C ALA A 30 53.39 0.63 1.07
N LEU A 31 54.25 0.50 2.10
CA LEU A 31 53.85 0.37 3.51
C LEU A 31 54.14 1.69 4.22
N VAL A 32 53.10 2.38 4.66
CA VAL A 32 53.18 3.57 5.51
C VAL A 32 52.93 3.15 6.95
N THR A 33 53.98 3.25 7.78
CA THR A 33 53.90 2.97 9.21
C THR A 33 53.73 4.29 9.96
N VAL A 34 52.70 4.38 10.80
CA VAL A 34 52.32 5.63 11.48
C VAL A 34 52.55 5.48 12.98
N ALA A 35 53.40 6.34 13.56
CA ALA A 35 53.64 6.38 14.99
C ALA A 35 52.38 6.88 15.74
N PRO A 36 52.16 6.47 17.00
CA PRO A 36 51.01 6.91 17.78
C PRO A 36 50.99 8.44 17.94
N GLY A 37 49.79 9.02 17.82
CA GLY A 37 49.59 10.47 17.78
C GLY A 37 48.24 10.86 17.18
N ARG A 38 47.94 12.15 17.19
CA ARG A 38 46.75 12.74 16.56
C ARG A 38 47.16 13.50 15.30
N TYR A 39 46.48 13.20 14.20
CA TYR A 39 46.73 13.70 12.87
C TYR A 39 45.46 14.39 12.38
N GLU A 40 45.54 15.69 12.12
CA GLU A 40 44.43 16.53 11.66
C GLU A 40 44.55 16.72 10.15
N GLU A 41 43.98 15.79 9.39
CA GLU A 41 44.10 15.77 7.93
C GLU A 41 43.02 14.91 7.26
N ASN A 42 42.69 15.25 6.02
CA ASN A 42 41.89 14.43 5.11
C ASN A 42 42.83 13.56 4.27
N LEU A 43 42.56 12.26 4.21
CA LEU A 43 43.36 11.32 3.44
C LEU A 43 42.62 10.99 2.14
N ASP A 44 43.23 11.31 1.00
CA ASP A 44 42.76 10.90 -0.32
C ASP A 44 43.71 9.85 -0.89
N ILE A 45 43.28 8.59 -0.88
CA ILE A 45 44.11 7.46 -1.31
C ILE A 45 43.71 7.06 -2.72
N THR A 46 44.57 7.41 -3.68
CA THR A 46 44.41 7.20 -5.12
C THR A 46 45.29 6.09 -5.70
N ARG A 47 46.08 5.42 -4.85
CA ARG A 47 47.03 4.36 -5.24
C ARG A 47 47.05 3.23 -4.22
N ALA A 48 47.41 2.02 -4.63
CA ALA A 48 47.38 0.89 -3.72
C ALA A 48 48.44 1.01 -2.61
N VAL A 49 48.05 0.99 -1.33
CA VAL A 49 48.96 1.17 -0.18
C VAL A 49 48.49 0.42 1.06
N THR A 50 49.40 0.20 2.01
CA THR A 50 49.05 -0.21 3.37
C THR A 50 49.40 0.88 4.36
N LEU A 51 48.42 1.26 5.17
CA LEU A 51 48.55 2.19 6.28
C LEU A 51 48.41 1.39 7.59
N ALA A 52 49.45 1.39 8.42
CA ALA A 52 49.46 0.61 9.66
C ALA A 52 49.98 1.44 10.83
N ALA A 53 49.30 1.34 11.97
CA ALA A 53 49.81 1.87 13.23
C ALA A 53 51.07 1.10 13.69
N GLU A 54 52.10 1.81 14.16
CA GLU A 54 53.33 1.22 14.74
C GLU A 54 53.13 0.67 16.17
N GLY A 55 51.89 0.65 16.65
CA GLY A 55 51.50 0.40 18.04
C GLY A 55 51.02 1.67 18.73
N GLY A 56 50.28 1.52 19.83
CA GLY A 56 49.56 2.64 20.46
C GLY A 56 48.42 3.17 19.59
N THR A 57 47.85 4.31 19.98
CA THR A 57 46.67 4.89 19.32
C THR A 57 47.08 5.91 18.25
N VAL A 58 46.71 5.65 16.99
CA VAL A 58 46.84 6.60 15.87
C VAL A 58 45.46 7.16 15.55
N GLN A 59 45.23 8.44 15.84
CA GLN A 59 43.98 9.14 15.56
C GLN A 59 44.13 10.01 14.32
N VAL A 60 43.28 9.78 13.32
CA VAL A 60 43.15 10.64 12.14
C VAL A 60 41.80 11.32 12.20
N HIS A 61 41.80 12.65 12.26
CA HIS A 61 40.62 13.47 12.37
C HIS A 61 40.53 14.44 11.18
N ALA A 62 39.32 14.62 10.66
CA ALA A 62 39.02 15.66 9.68
C ALA A 62 37.93 16.60 10.21
N ALA A 63 38.22 17.91 10.17
CA ALA A 63 37.28 18.95 10.59
C ALA A 63 36.17 19.22 9.57
N ALA A 64 36.44 18.97 8.28
CA ALA A 64 35.51 19.11 7.16
C ALA A 64 35.80 18.03 6.11
N GLY A 65 34.78 17.60 5.37
CA GLY A 65 34.85 16.50 4.41
C GLY A 65 35.11 15.13 5.05
N SER A 66 35.30 14.12 4.20
CA SER A 66 35.60 12.76 4.65
C SER A 66 37.02 12.64 5.19
N THR A 67 37.17 11.96 6.32
CA THR A 67 38.48 11.67 6.94
C THR A 67 39.34 10.82 6.03
N LEU A 68 38.73 9.85 5.35
CA LEU A 68 39.39 8.98 4.39
C LEU A 68 38.51 8.75 3.16
N VAL A 69 39.02 9.13 2.00
CA VAL A 69 38.46 8.82 0.68
C VAL A 69 39.35 7.76 0.04
N VAL A 70 38.74 6.69 -0.46
CA VAL A 70 39.43 5.64 -1.21
C VAL A 70 38.93 5.61 -2.65
N ASP A 71 39.85 5.92 -3.56
CA ASP A 71 39.70 5.82 -5.01
C ASP A 71 40.95 5.14 -5.61
N ALA A 72 41.22 3.93 -5.12
CA ALA A 72 42.43 3.16 -5.41
C ALA A 72 42.10 1.67 -5.55
N GLU A 73 42.91 0.92 -6.30
CA GLU A 73 42.66 -0.51 -6.55
C GLU A 73 42.54 -1.32 -5.25
N ALA A 74 43.48 -1.14 -4.31
CA ALA A 74 43.46 -1.82 -3.02
C ALA A 74 44.18 -1.03 -1.91
N VAL A 75 43.50 -0.80 -0.80
CA VAL A 75 44.03 -0.14 0.40
C VAL A 75 43.88 -1.07 1.59
N GLN A 76 44.91 -1.16 2.43
CA GLN A 76 44.85 -1.89 3.70
C GLN A 76 45.10 -0.94 4.86
N LEU A 77 44.22 -0.95 5.86
CA LEU A 77 44.25 -0.08 7.01
C LEU A 77 44.26 -0.93 8.27
N SER A 78 45.21 -0.70 9.17
CA SER A 78 45.35 -1.50 10.39
C SER A 78 45.56 -0.63 11.62
N GLY A 79 44.71 -0.83 12.64
CA GLY A 79 44.87 -0.24 13.98
C GLY A 79 44.70 1.28 14.03
N LEU A 80 43.92 1.87 13.13
CA LEU A 80 43.68 3.32 13.07
C LEU A 80 42.36 3.69 13.76
N VAL A 81 42.33 4.87 14.39
CA VAL A 81 41.10 5.52 14.85
C VAL A 81 40.80 6.66 13.87
N LEU A 82 39.71 6.52 13.11
CA LEU A 82 39.27 7.50 12.12
C LEU A 82 38.05 8.25 12.67
N SER A 83 38.08 9.57 12.67
CA SER A 83 36.92 10.39 13.08
C SER A 83 36.75 11.62 12.22
N GLY A 84 35.51 12.13 12.12
CA GLY A 84 35.17 13.31 11.34
C GLY A 84 34.17 14.20 12.07
N SER A 85 34.25 15.52 11.84
CA SER A 85 33.32 16.51 12.41
C SER A 85 32.30 17.06 11.41
N ASP A 86 32.42 16.70 10.14
CA ASP A 86 31.50 17.13 9.08
C ASP A 86 30.16 16.37 9.19
N PRO A 87 28.99 17.05 9.26
CA PRO A 87 27.69 16.40 9.34
C PRO A 87 27.20 15.82 7.99
N GLU A 88 27.76 16.23 6.86
CA GLU A 88 27.33 15.83 5.52
C GLU A 88 28.24 14.77 4.89
N ALA A 89 29.51 14.69 5.32
CA ALA A 89 30.49 13.78 4.74
C ALA A 89 30.75 12.55 5.64
N PRO A 90 30.75 11.32 5.09
CA PRO A 90 31.08 10.13 5.86
C PRO A 90 32.56 10.11 6.26
N VAL A 91 32.90 9.48 7.39
CA VAL A 91 34.29 9.34 7.84
C VAL A 91 35.11 8.53 6.84
N LEU A 92 34.53 7.45 6.33
CA LEU A 92 35.12 6.59 5.32
C LEU A 92 34.25 6.57 4.06
N ASP A 93 34.76 7.13 2.96
CA ASP A 93 34.10 7.21 1.65
C ASP A 93 34.83 6.30 0.64
N LEU A 94 34.23 5.15 0.32
CA LEU A 94 34.77 4.18 -0.63
C LEU A 94 34.08 4.32 -1.97
N ARG A 95 34.77 4.94 -2.93
CA ARG A 95 34.24 5.26 -4.27
C ARG A 95 34.59 4.18 -5.30
N ARG A 96 35.80 3.64 -5.18
CA ARG A 96 36.35 2.65 -6.11
C ARG A 96 37.41 1.77 -5.45
N GLY A 97 37.42 0.50 -5.86
CA GLY A 97 38.39 -0.50 -5.42
C GLY A 97 38.16 -0.95 -3.98
N GLN A 98 39.11 -1.69 -3.41
CA GLN A 98 38.90 -2.39 -2.15
C GLN A 98 39.60 -1.70 -0.98
N ALA A 99 38.88 -1.47 0.12
CA ALA A 99 39.46 -1.07 1.40
C ALA A 99 39.33 -2.22 2.42
N GLY A 100 40.47 -2.81 2.77
CA GLY A 100 40.59 -3.75 3.87
C GLY A 100 40.88 -3.02 5.17
N LEU A 101 40.06 -3.23 6.19
CA LEU A 101 40.22 -2.66 7.52
C LEU A 101 40.41 -3.78 8.54
N ASP A 102 41.42 -3.65 9.39
CA ASP A 102 41.71 -4.61 10.44
C ASP A 102 41.98 -3.91 11.78
N GLY A 103 41.10 -4.14 12.76
CA GLY A 103 41.25 -3.54 14.09
C GLY A 103 41.10 -2.01 14.11
N CYS A 104 40.36 -1.43 13.16
CA CYS A 104 40.14 0.01 13.07
C CYS A 104 38.92 0.44 13.90
N THR A 105 38.95 1.66 14.43
CA THR A 105 37.81 2.32 15.08
C THR A 105 37.35 3.49 14.20
N ILE A 106 36.06 3.61 13.95
CA ILE A 106 35.46 4.65 13.10
C ILE A 106 34.38 5.37 13.89
N GLU A 107 34.54 6.68 14.06
CA GLU A 107 33.65 7.53 14.85
C GLU A 107 33.10 8.66 13.98
N GLY A 108 31.86 8.51 13.52
CA GLY A 108 31.19 9.48 12.64
C GLY A 108 30.16 10.33 13.36
N VAL A 109 29.84 11.48 12.75
CA VAL A 109 28.73 12.37 13.16
C VAL A 109 27.80 12.73 12.00
N ALA A 110 28.08 12.19 10.80
CA ALA A 110 27.33 12.46 9.58
C ALA A 110 26.12 11.53 9.43
N TRP A 111 25.42 11.63 8.30
CA TRP A 111 24.33 10.70 7.95
C TRP A 111 24.78 9.23 7.83
N THR A 112 26.07 8.96 7.59
CA THR A 112 26.70 7.63 7.74
C THR A 112 28.17 7.73 8.18
N ALA A 113 28.69 6.76 8.93
CA ALA A 113 30.12 6.71 9.27
C ALA A 113 30.95 6.07 8.14
N VAL A 114 30.42 5.02 7.51
CA VAL A 114 31.07 4.33 6.38
C VAL A 114 30.11 4.27 5.20
N LEU A 115 30.60 4.65 4.02
CA LEU A 115 29.88 4.57 2.76
C LEU A 115 30.67 3.77 1.74
N ALA A 116 30.10 2.66 1.26
CA ALA A 116 30.61 1.92 0.11
C ALA A 116 29.61 1.98 -1.04
N TRP A 117 30.00 2.67 -2.11
CA TRP A 117 29.12 2.97 -3.23
C TRP A 117 29.87 2.84 -4.56
N ASN A 118 29.12 2.85 -5.67
CA ASN A 118 29.67 2.66 -7.01
C ASN A 118 30.48 1.35 -7.13
N GLU A 119 31.81 1.43 -7.28
CA GLU A 119 32.74 0.28 -7.38
C GLU A 119 33.55 0.07 -6.08
N GLY A 120 33.26 0.81 -5.01
CA GLY A 120 33.93 0.68 -3.73
C GLY A 120 33.54 -0.60 -2.99
N ILE A 121 34.53 -1.32 -2.45
CA ILE A 121 34.36 -2.57 -1.70
C ILE A 121 34.95 -2.41 -0.30
N LEU A 122 34.09 -2.59 0.70
CA LEU A 122 34.49 -2.63 2.11
C LEU A 122 34.81 -4.06 2.54
N ALA A 123 35.98 -4.28 3.14
CA ALA A 123 36.29 -5.52 3.85
C ALA A 123 36.75 -5.17 5.27
N ALA A 124 35.83 -5.08 6.22
CA ALA A 124 36.14 -4.70 7.60
C ALA A 124 36.16 -5.91 8.52
N ARG A 125 37.24 -6.02 9.31
CA ARG A 125 37.45 -7.09 10.26
C ARG A 125 37.90 -6.58 11.62
N ARG A 126 37.32 -7.11 12.70
CA ARG A 126 37.65 -6.71 14.08
C ARG A 126 37.52 -5.20 14.33
N CYS A 127 36.62 -4.54 13.60
CA CYS A 127 36.46 -3.10 13.66
C CYS A 127 35.40 -2.69 14.69
N ARG A 128 35.44 -1.42 15.08
CA ARG A 128 34.40 -0.75 15.87
C ARG A 128 33.88 0.46 15.11
N VAL A 129 32.55 0.57 14.96
CA VAL A 129 31.92 1.70 14.27
C VAL A 129 30.88 2.34 15.20
N SER A 130 30.90 3.67 15.32
CA SER A 130 29.89 4.44 16.03
C SER A 130 29.46 5.66 15.23
N ASN A 131 28.17 5.97 15.23
CA ASN A 131 27.63 7.18 14.59
C ASN A 131 26.28 7.62 15.20
N PRO A 132 26.28 8.45 16.26
CA PRO A 132 25.05 8.83 16.98
C PRO A 132 24.03 9.65 16.19
N ASN A 133 24.40 10.20 15.03
CA ASN A 133 23.54 11.07 14.21
C ASN A 133 23.00 10.37 12.96
N GLY A 134 23.58 9.25 12.55
CA GLY A 134 23.26 8.59 11.29
C GLY A 134 23.46 7.09 11.31
N ALA A 135 23.68 6.52 10.13
CA ALA A 135 23.91 5.09 9.98
C ALA A 135 25.36 4.71 10.34
N GLY A 136 25.56 3.47 10.79
CA GLY A 136 26.91 2.95 10.99
C GLY A 136 27.60 2.69 9.65
N VAL A 137 27.07 1.76 8.88
CA VAL A 137 27.60 1.36 7.57
C VAL A 137 26.48 1.39 6.53
N VAL A 138 26.73 2.04 5.40
CA VAL A 138 25.85 2.08 4.24
C VAL A 138 26.56 1.48 3.03
N VAL A 139 25.92 0.50 2.39
CA VAL A 139 26.42 -0.17 1.19
C VAL A 139 25.39 -0.07 0.07
N THR A 140 25.78 0.58 -1.03
CA THR A 140 25.02 0.59 -2.29
C THR A 140 25.76 -0.08 -3.44
N SER A 141 27.06 -0.40 -3.26
CA SER A 141 27.87 -1.09 -4.25
C SER A 141 27.57 -2.60 -4.33
N ARG A 142 27.55 -3.13 -5.56
CA ARG A 142 27.37 -4.57 -5.85
C ARG A 142 28.57 -5.44 -5.47
N GLY A 143 29.65 -4.84 -4.97
CA GLY A 143 30.91 -5.52 -4.69
C GLY A 143 30.80 -6.55 -3.56
N GLY A 144 31.86 -7.34 -3.38
CA GLY A 144 31.97 -8.33 -2.30
C GLY A 144 32.25 -7.68 -0.95
N ASN A 145 31.33 -6.82 -0.47
CA ASN A 145 31.48 -6.15 0.81
C ASN A 145 31.34 -7.16 1.95
N VAL A 146 32.20 -7.05 2.96
CA VAL A 146 32.24 -7.94 4.12
C VAL A 146 32.41 -7.14 5.41
N LEU A 147 31.60 -7.47 6.41
CA LEU A 147 31.81 -7.13 7.82
C LEU A 147 32.01 -8.43 8.59
N GLU A 148 33.18 -8.58 9.21
CA GLU A 148 33.53 -9.76 10.01
C GLU A 148 34.01 -9.34 11.40
N ASP A 149 33.57 -10.03 12.45
CA ASP A 149 34.01 -9.77 13.84
C ASP A 149 33.87 -8.29 14.25
N THR A 150 32.89 -7.57 13.70
CA THR A 150 32.79 -6.10 13.79
C THR A 150 31.66 -5.70 14.73
N GLU A 151 31.92 -4.69 15.56
CA GLU A 151 30.95 -4.10 16.48
C GLU A 151 30.46 -2.76 15.93
N ILE A 152 29.15 -2.60 15.78
CA ILE A 152 28.51 -1.33 15.43
C ILE A 152 27.62 -0.93 16.58
N SER A 153 27.90 0.20 17.19
CA SER A 153 27.20 0.68 18.38
C SER A 153 26.69 2.10 18.17
N GLU A 154 25.56 2.44 18.80
CA GLU A 154 25.08 3.83 18.90
C GLU A 154 24.79 4.49 17.55
N ALA A 155 24.29 3.74 16.56
CA ALA A 155 23.81 4.33 15.33
C ALA A 155 22.57 5.21 15.60
N GLY A 156 22.60 6.46 15.15
CA GLY A 156 21.50 7.43 15.21
C GLY A 156 20.31 7.06 14.33
N SER A 157 20.58 6.27 13.28
CA SER A 157 19.57 5.58 12.48
C SER A 157 19.85 4.07 12.47
N SER A 158 20.12 3.45 11.32
CA SER A 158 20.35 2.01 11.25
C SER A 158 21.82 1.65 11.46
N ALA A 159 22.11 0.53 12.13
CA ALA A 159 23.50 0.08 12.26
C ALA A 159 24.10 -0.30 10.89
N VAL A 160 23.32 -1.01 10.08
CA VAL A 160 23.68 -1.35 8.69
C VAL A 160 22.52 -1.05 7.74
N VAL A 161 22.82 -0.43 6.60
CA VAL A 161 21.90 -0.26 5.48
C VAL A 161 22.52 -0.84 4.22
N VAL A 162 21.80 -1.75 3.56
CA VAL A 162 22.12 -2.25 2.23
C VAL A 162 21.01 -1.80 1.30
N ALA A 163 21.34 -0.93 0.34
CA ALA A 163 20.35 -0.23 -0.47
C ALA A 163 20.67 -0.31 -1.96
N GLU A 164 19.71 0.10 -2.78
CA GLU A 164 19.80 0.11 -4.24
C GLU A 164 20.09 -1.28 -4.83
N GLN A 165 21.35 -1.57 -5.12
CA GLN A 165 21.84 -2.83 -5.66
C GLN A 165 22.99 -3.40 -4.81
N GLY A 166 23.12 -2.90 -3.57
CA GLY A 166 24.21 -3.24 -2.67
C GLY A 166 24.24 -4.72 -2.34
N SER A 167 25.46 -5.26 -2.15
CA SER A 167 25.67 -6.62 -1.65
C SER A 167 26.57 -6.60 -0.43
N LEU A 168 26.15 -7.24 0.67
CA LEU A 168 26.90 -7.25 1.92
C LEU A 168 26.81 -8.59 2.67
N ASP A 169 27.97 -9.14 3.02
CA ASP A 169 28.12 -10.27 3.93
C ASP A 169 28.47 -9.79 5.35
N ILE A 170 27.72 -10.23 6.35
CA ILE A 170 27.90 -9.87 7.77
C ILE A 170 28.09 -11.16 8.56
N ARG A 171 29.22 -11.29 9.27
CA ARG A 171 29.59 -12.52 9.99
C ARG A 171 30.15 -12.21 11.38
N ASN A 172 29.67 -12.91 12.40
CA ASN A 172 30.18 -12.77 13.78
C ASN A 172 30.14 -11.32 14.32
N CYS A 173 29.17 -10.53 13.86
CA CYS A 173 29.08 -9.11 14.22
C CYS A 173 28.16 -8.89 15.44
N ARG A 174 28.32 -7.73 16.07
CA ARG A 174 27.47 -7.26 17.17
C ARG A 174 26.92 -5.88 16.84
N LEU A 175 25.60 -5.78 16.72
CA LEU A 175 24.89 -4.54 16.42
C LEU A 175 24.13 -4.07 17.66
N GLU A 176 24.59 -2.98 18.27
CA GLU A 176 24.17 -2.55 19.61
C GLU A 176 23.40 -1.24 19.61
N ARG A 177 22.18 -1.30 20.15
CA ARG A 177 21.32 -0.15 20.45
C ARG A 177 21.16 0.85 19.28
N PRO A 178 20.87 0.39 18.05
CA PRO A 178 20.56 1.33 16.98
C PRO A 178 19.25 2.07 17.28
N ARG A 179 19.25 3.39 17.07
CA ARG A 179 18.03 4.22 17.15
C ARG A 179 17.10 4.08 15.93
N GLY A 180 17.47 3.25 14.97
CA GLY A 180 16.68 2.79 13.84
C GLY A 180 16.72 1.25 13.76
N ASN A 181 17.01 0.70 12.59
CA ASN A 181 17.06 -0.74 12.37
C ASN A 181 18.45 -1.29 12.75
N GLY A 182 18.54 -2.56 13.14
CA GLY A 182 19.84 -3.24 13.15
C GLY A 182 20.38 -3.38 11.73
N ILE A 183 19.60 -4.02 10.88
CA ILE A 183 19.90 -4.23 9.47
C ILE A 183 18.69 -3.80 8.63
N CYS A 184 18.91 -2.93 7.67
CA CYS A 184 17.90 -2.52 6.68
C CYS A 184 18.34 -2.96 5.29
N VAL A 185 17.51 -3.73 4.59
CA VAL A 185 17.73 -4.17 3.20
C VAL A 185 16.58 -3.65 2.35
N ASN A 186 16.86 -2.77 1.39
CA ASN A 186 15.84 -2.20 0.50
C ASN A 186 16.30 -2.13 -0.96
N GLY A 187 15.44 -1.64 -1.86
CA GLY A 187 15.72 -1.65 -3.30
C GLY A 187 15.74 -3.08 -3.85
N ALA A 188 16.80 -3.41 -4.57
CA ALA A 188 17.14 -4.76 -5.02
C ALA A 188 18.46 -5.25 -4.38
N ALA A 189 18.77 -4.75 -3.18
CA ALA A 189 19.95 -5.13 -2.43
C ALA A 189 19.90 -6.59 -1.95
N ALA A 190 21.08 -7.14 -1.64
CA ALA A 190 21.25 -8.47 -1.09
C ALA A 190 22.11 -8.44 0.18
N ALA A 191 21.64 -9.09 1.25
CA ALA A 191 22.41 -9.25 2.48
C ALA A 191 22.48 -10.71 2.92
N ARG A 192 23.68 -11.18 3.28
CA ARG A 192 23.87 -12.46 3.97
C ARG A 192 24.38 -12.19 5.38
N VAL A 193 23.67 -12.72 6.37
CA VAL A 193 23.97 -12.50 7.78
C VAL A 193 24.16 -13.84 8.47
N GLU A 194 25.28 -14.00 9.16
CA GLU A 194 25.66 -15.24 9.81
C GLU A 194 26.20 -14.98 11.22
N SER A 195 25.74 -15.77 12.20
CA SER A 195 26.27 -15.75 13.58
C SER A 195 26.35 -14.35 14.21
N THR A 196 25.35 -13.50 13.93
CA THR A 196 25.36 -12.08 14.30
C THR A 196 24.33 -11.80 15.39
N ARG A 197 24.66 -10.93 16.34
CA ARG A 197 23.76 -10.51 17.42
C ARG A 197 23.28 -9.07 17.21
N ILE A 198 21.98 -8.85 17.34
CA ILE A 198 21.33 -7.53 17.30
C ILE A 198 20.59 -7.29 18.62
N THR A 199 20.89 -6.19 19.30
CA THR A 199 20.33 -5.92 20.64
C THR A 199 19.81 -4.49 20.75
N GLY A 200 18.59 -4.31 21.23
CA GLY A 200 18.07 -3.00 21.65
C GLY A 200 17.71 -2.03 20.51
N SER A 201 17.21 -2.54 19.39
CA SER A 201 16.78 -1.68 18.26
C SER A 201 15.46 -0.97 18.58
N THR A 202 15.32 0.30 18.18
CA THR A 202 14.06 1.05 18.39
C THR A 202 13.04 0.83 17.27
N LYS A 203 13.51 0.65 16.03
CA LYS A 203 12.73 0.16 14.88
C LYS A 203 12.97 -1.35 14.70
N PRO A 204 12.37 -2.03 13.70
CA PRO A 204 12.62 -3.44 13.49
C PRO A 204 14.11 -3.76 13.44
N ALA A 205 14.55 -4.74 14.24
CA ALA A 205 15.97 -5.11 14.27
C ALA A 205 16.47 -5.59 12.89
N VAL A 206 15.61 -6.26 12.12
CA VAL A 206 15.82 -6.53 10.70
C VAL A 206 14.61 -6.05 9.90
N ALA A 207 14.85 -5.20 8.90
CA ALA A 207 13.84 -4.77 7.94
C ALA A 207 14.27 -5.18 6.52
N VAL A 208 13.41 -5.91 5.81
CA VAL A 208 13.58 -6.26 4.40
C VAL A 208 12.39 -5.72 3.63
N GLU A 209 12.63 -4.79 2.73
CA GLU A 209 11.58 -4.04 2.03
C GLU A 209 11.78 -4.07 0.51
N GLN A 210 10.70 -3.75 -0.23
CA GLN A 210 10.69 -3.67 -1.69
C GLN A 210 11.10 -4.99 -2.36
N ASN A 211 12.23 -5.05 -3.04
CA ASN A 211 12.76 -6.27 -3.68
C ASN A 211 14.06 -6.74 -3.00
N GLY A 212 14.32 -6.29 -1.78
CA GLY A 212 15.50 -6.66 -1.00
C GLY A 212 15.54 -8.16 -0.72
N ARG A 213 16.74 -8.75 -0.79
CA ARG A 213 16.96 -10.17 -0.55
C ARG A 213 17.81 -10.35 0.70
N ALA A 214 17.42 -11.25 1.58
CA ALA A 214 18.20 -11.50 2.79
C ALA A 214 18.24 -12.97 3.17
N VAL A 215 19.44 -13.47 3.48
CA VAL A 215 19.64 -14.80 4.05
C VAL A 215 20.28 -14.63 5.41
N LEU A 216 19.53 -14.95 6.47
CA LEU A 216 19.98 -14.84 7.85
C LEU A 216 20.12 -16.23 8.45
N SER A 217 21.27 -16.50 9.06
CA SER A 217 21.58 -17.80 9.66
C SER A 217 22.21 -17.62 11.03
N GLN A 218 21.70 -18.32 12.04
CA GLN A 218 22.20 -18.24 13.42
C GLN A 218 22.26 -16.79 13.96
N VAL A 219 21.24 -15.98 13.61
CA VAL A 219 21.12 -14.60 14.08
C VAL A 219 20.32 -14.57 15.37
N THR A 220 20.81 -13.86 16.38
CA THR A 220 20.12 -13.65 17.65
C THR A 220 19.66 -12.20 17.76
N ILE A 221 18.36 -11.99 17.97
CA ILE A 221 17.74 -10.68 18.17
C ILE A 221 17.13 -10.62 19.58
N THR A 222 17.45 -9.56 20.31
CA THR A 222 17.02 -9.38 21.71
C THR A 222 16.54 -7.96 21.99
N SER A 223 15.40 -7.84 22.68
CA SER A 223 14.91 -6.57 23.28
C SER A 223 14.62 -5.46 22.27
N SER A 224 13.92 -5.78 21.18
CA SER A 224 13.48 -4.79 20.18
C SER A 224 12.28 -3.98 20.70
N ALA A 225 12.29 -2.65 20.51
CA ALA A 225 11.25 -1.77 21.03
C ALA A 225 9.94 -1.79 20.22
N THR A 226 9.97 -2.37 19.01
CA THR A 226 8.81 -2.47 18.12
C THR A 226 8.62 -3.90 17.62
N LEU A 227 9.45 -4.34 16.68
CA LEU A 227 9.45 -5.68 16.09
C LEU A 227 10.87 -6.24 16.06
N ASP A 228 11.04 -7.56 16.04
CA ASP A 228 12.36 -8.14 15.74
C ASP A 228 12.61 -8.13 14.23
N VAL A 229 11.61 -8.53 13.44
CA VAL A 229 11.74 -8.67 11.99
C VAL A 229 10.50 -8.11 11.29
N TYR A 230 10.73 -7.28 10.27
CA TYR A 230 9.70 -6.76 9.37
C TYR A 230 10.06 -7.07 7.92
N ILE A 231 9.15 -7.72 7.19
CA ILE A 231 9.37 -8.19 5.81
C ILE A 231 8.21 -7.74 4.92
N THR A 232 8.53 -6.98 3.89
CA THR A 232 7.59 -6.55 2.86
C THR A 232 8.15 -6.79 1.46
N GLY A 233 7.24 -6.87 0.48
CA GLY A 233 7.59 -7.00 -0.92
C GLY A 233 8.00 -8.41 -1.34
N GLN A 234 8.48 -8.55 -2.58
CA GLN A 234 8.59 -9.86 -3.25
C GLN A 234 10.01 -10.44 -3.27
N GLY A 235 10.95 -9.81 -2.54
CA GLY A 235 12.32 -10.28 -2.44
C GLY A 235 12.46 -11.60 -1.68
N GLU A 236 13.40 -12.44 -2.11
CA GLU A 236 13.66 -13.73 -1.48
C GLU A 236 14.31 -13.54 -0.10
N THR A 237 13.65 -14.04 0.94
CA THR A 237 14.09 -13.88 2.32
C THR A 237 14.08 -15.23 3.04
N THR A 238 15.19 -15.62 3.66
CA THR A 238 15.32 -16.90 4.37
C THR A 238 15.95 -16.71 5.74
N PHE A 239 15.40 -17.37 6.76
CA PHE A 239 15.94 -17.44 8.13
C PHE A 239 16.23 -18.89 8.50
N ILE A 240 17.42 -19.16 9.03
CA ILE A 240 17.87 -20.51 9.37
C ILE A 240 18.47 -20.53 10.77
N GLY A 241 17.82 -21.19 11.73
CA GLY A 241 18.39 -21.31 13.08
C GLY A 241 18.48 -19.98 13.82
N CYS A 242 17.58 -19.02 13.54
CA CYS A 242 17.58 -17.71 14.17
C CYS A 242 16.75 -17.70 15.47
N GLU A 243 17.13 -16.85 16.41
CA GLU A 243 16.49 -16.69 17.71
C GLU A 243 16.01 -15.26 17.89
N PHE A 244 14.75 -15.10 18.28
CA PHE A 244 14.08 -13.82 18.48
C PHE A 244 13.48 -13.79 19.88
N SER A 245 13.81 -12.77 20.68
CA SER A 245 13.42 -12.72 22.10
C SER A 245 13.07 -11.33 22.61
N GLY A 246 11.92 -11.23 23.27
CA GLY A 246 11.55 -10.05 24.06
C GLY A 246 11.18 -8.81 23.25
N SER A 247 10.55 -8.98 22.07
CA SER A 247 9.99 -7.87 21.30
C SER A 247 8.81 -7.23 22.05
N ALA A 248 8.77 -5.89 22.09
CA ALA A 248 7.66 -5.12 22.68
C ALA A 248 6.38 -5.09 21.82
N GLY A 249 6.43 -5.63 20.61
CA GLY A 249 5.27 -5.82 19.71
C GLY A 249 5.16 -7.27 19.25
N GLN A 250 4.99 -7.46 17.94
CA GLN A 250 5.14 -8.77 17.30
C GLN A 250 6.64 -9.09 17.15
N SER A 251 7.02 -10.37 17.15
CA SER A 251 8.42 -10.71 16.86
C SER A 251 8.69 -10.63 15.36
N VAL A 252 7.95 -11.40 14.54
CA VAL A 252 8.10 -11.39 13.08
C VAL A 252 6.80 -10.94 12.43
N HIS A 253 6.85 -9.89 11.60
CA HIS A 253 5.70 -9.42 10.80
C HIS A 253 6.02 -9.48 9.30
N ILE A 254 5.15 -10.16 8.56
CA ILE A 254 5.28 -10.48 7.14
C ILE A 254 4.06 -9.92 6.41
N ALA A 255 4.28 -9.04 5.44
CA ALA A 255 3.23 -8.30 4.74
C ALA A 255 3.51 -8.14 3.24
N ASP A 256 2.62 -7.45 2.53
CA ASP A 256 2.74 -7.03 1.12
C ASP A 256 3.15 -8.15 0.16
N GLY A 257 2.48 -9.30 0.31
CA GLY A 257 2.71 -10.48 -0.52
C GLY A 257 4.05 -11.19 -0.30
N ALA A 258 4.81 -10.85 0.73
CA ALA A 258 6.11 -11.44 1.01
C ALA A 258 6.04 -12.94 1.23
N ARG A 259 7.11 -13.65 0.84
CA ARG A 259 7.18 -15.11 0.84
C ARG A 259 8.45 -15.65 1.52
N PRO A 260 8.72 -15.26 2.78
CA PRO A 260 9.92 -15.71 3.45
C PRO A 260 9.83 -17.18 3.84
N HIS A 261 11.00 -17.82 3.98
CA HIS A 261 11.13 -19.16 4.52
C HIS A 261 11.88 -19.12 5.86
N LEU A 262 11.22 -19.54 6.94
CA LEU A 262 11.79 -19.63 8.27
C LEU A 262 11.98 -21.11 8.61
N ARG A 263 13.22 -21.51 8.90
CA ARG A 263 13.56 -22.89 9.23
C ARG A 263 14.33 -23.00 10.52
N ARG A 264 13.87 -23.84 11.46
CA ARG A 264 14.48 -24.04 12.78
C ARG A 264 14.63 -22.74 13.57
N CYS A 265 13.68 -21.81 13.42
CA CYS A 265 13.72 -20.54 14.13
C CYS A 265 12.99 -20.63 15.47
N THR A 266 13.46 -19.88 16.46
CA THR A 266 12.85 -19.81 17.80
C THR A 266 12.39 -18.38 18.08
N VAL A 267 11.13 -18.23 18.49
CA VAL A 267 10.53 -16.96 18.93
C VAL A 267 10.12 -17.11 20.38
N SER A 268 10.47 -16.15 21.25
CA SER A 268 10.11 -16.18 22.66
C SER A 268 9.71 -14.80 23.21
N GLY A 269 8.69 -14.76 24.06
CA GLY A 269 8.39 -13.57 24.88
C GLY A 269 7.98 -12.31 24.10
N ALA A 270 7.39 -12.45 22.92
CA ALA A 270 6.83 -11.32 22.16
C ALA A 270 5.56 -10.78 22.81
N ALA A 271 5.43 -9.47 22.94
CA ALA A 271 4.33 -8.84 23.67
C ALA A 271 2.95 -8.89 22.98
N ARG A 272 2.89 -9.15 21.66
CA ARG A 272 1.63 -9.29 20.91
C ARG A 272 1.49 -10.66 20.25
N SER A 273 2.33 -10.96 19.26
CA SER A 273 2.33 -12.24 18.57
C SER A 273 3.73 -12.70 18.22
N GLY A 274 3.92 -14.02 18.13
CA GLY A 274 5.19 -14.58 17.69
C GLY A 274 5.44 -14.27 16.22
N ILE A 275 4.64 -14.87 15.34
CA ILE A 275 4.69 -14.63 13.89
C ILE A 275 3.34 -14.09 13.43
N GLN A 276 3.35 -12.98 12.70
CA GLN A 276 2.18 -12.39 12.08
C GLN A 276 2.32 -12.34 10.55
N ALA A 277 1.33 -12.89 9.84
CA ALA A 277 1.23 -12.84 8.40
C ALA A 277 -0.02 -12.03 7.98
N THR A 278 0.17 -11.02 7.13
CA THR A 278 -0.89 -10.12 6.64
C THR A 278 -0.76 -9.83 5.15
N ALA A 279 -1.71 -9.07 4.58
CA ALA A 279 -1.60 -8.43 3.26
C ALA A 279 -1.17 -9.40 2.14
N SER A 280 -1.86 -10.53 2.03
CA SER A 280 -1.64 -11.56 1.00
C SER A 280 -0.25 -12.22 1.02
N SER A 281 0.46 -12.16 2.14
CA SER A 281 1.74 -12.83 2.34
C SER A 281 1.61 -14.35 2.35
N ARG A 282 2.70 -15.04 1.97
CA ARG A 282 2.75 -16.50 1.89
C ARG A 282 4.01 -17.09 2.53
N PRO A 283 4.19 -16.97 3.85
CA PRO A 283 5.38 -17.48 4.52
C PRO A 283 5.34 -19.01 4.68
N ARG A 284 6.55 -19.60 4.69
CA ARG A 284 6.77 -21.02 4.95
C ARG A 284 7.56 -21.22 6.23
N LEU A 285 7.01 -21.97 7.18
CA LEU A 285 7.62 -22.27 8.47
C LEU A 285 7.98 -23.76 8.53
N GLU A 286 9.22 -24.08 8.89
CA GLU A 286 9.70 -25.46 9.01
C GLU A 286 10.46 -25.65 10.32
N ASP A 287 10.01 -26.58 11.16
CA ASP A 287 10.64 -26.91 12.45
C ASP A 287 10.82 -25.69 13.38
N CYS A 288 9.87 -24.74 13.36
CA CYS A 288 9.94 -23.52 14.17
C CYS A 288 9.33 -23.72 15.56
N VAL A 289 9.83 -22.98 16.55
CA VAL A 289 9.35 -23.00 17.94
C VAL A 289 8.92 -21.59 18.36
N ILE A 290 7.73 -21.47 18.95
CA ILE A 290 7.19 -20.20 19.46
C ILE A 290 6.79 -20.41 20.93
N THR A 291 7.36 -19.63 21.85
CA THR A 291 7.06 -19.75 23.28
C THR A 291 6.65 -18.44 23.93
N ASP A 292 5.77 -18.51 24.92
CA ASP A 292 5.46 -17.42 25.85
C ASP A 292 4.98 -16.13 25.16
N THR A 293 4.11 -16.25 24.16
CA THR A 293 3.51 -15.12 23.45
C THR A 293 1.99 -15.08 23.65
N PRO A 294 1.30 -13.92 23.57
CA PRO A 294 -0.15 -13.93 23.63
C PRO A 294 -0.78 -14.71 22.48
N ILE A 295 -0.30 -14.49 21.25
CA ILE A 295 -0.66 -15.30 20.09
C ILE A 295 0.61 -15.93 19.50
N GLY A 296 0.62 -17.24 19.26
CA GLY A 296 1.77 -17.91 18.64
C GLY A 296 1.94 -17.52 17.19
N LEU A 297 1.04 -18.03 16.34
CA LEU A 297 0.93 -17.69 14.92
C LEU A 297 -0.39 -16.91 14.69
N TYR A 298 -0.30 -15.72 14.11
CA TYR A 298 -1.44 -14.90 13.74
C TYR A 298 -1.51 -14.67 12.22
N VAL A 299 -2.61 -15.09 11.59
CA VAL A 299 -2.84 -14.96 10.15
C VAL A 299 -4.10 -14.16 9.91
N THR A 300 -3.99 -13.07 9.14
CA THR A 300 -5.15 -12.22 8.82
C THR A 300 -5.09 -11.70 7.39
N GLY A 301 -6.27 -11.46 6.83
CA GLY A 301 -6.47 -10.80 5.55
C GLY A 301 -6.59 -11.77 4.38
N ALA A 302 -7.45 -11.41 3.44
CA ALA A 302 -7.72 -12.20 2.26
C ALA A 302 -6.45 -12.43 1.41
N GLY A 303 -6.27 -13.66 0.95
CA GLY A 303 -5.13 -14.09 0.14
C GLY A 303 -3.85 -14.37 0.93
N THR A 304 -3.85 -14.15 2.25
CA THR A 304 -2.75 -14.55 3.13
C THR A 304 -2.82 -16.06 3.37
N LEU A 305 -1.71 -16.78 3.14
CA LEU A 305 -1.62 -18.23 3.36
C LEU A 305 -0.32 -18.59 4.07
N VAL A 306 -0.42 -19.14 5.28
CA VAL A 306 0.75 -19.67 5.99
C VAL A 306 0.82 -21.18 5.81
N SER A 307 1.97 -21.69 5.39
CA SER A 307 2.27 -23.13 5.39
C SER A 307 3.30 -23.41 6.48
N ALA A 308 2.97 -24.27 7.44
CA ALA A 308 3.85 -24.61 8.55
C ALA A 308 3.95 -26.13 8.72
N THR A 309 5.17 -26.65 8.73
CA THR A 309 5.46 -28.06 9.02
C THR A 309 6.35 -28.16 10.25
N GLY A 310 5.94 -28.93 11.25
CA GLY A 310 6.72 -29.11 12.49
C GLY A 310 6.76 -27.86 13.37
N LEU A 311 5.68 -27.07 13.38
CA LEU A 311 5.56 -25.90 14.26
C LEU A 311 5.24 -26.35 15.70
N ASP A 312 5.99 -25.86 16.68
CA ASP A 312 5.78 -26.12 18.11
C ASP A 312 5.46 -24.81 18.83
N VAL A 313 4.24 -24.71 19.40
CA VAL A 313 3.77 -23.52 20.11
C VAL A 313 3.52 -23.86 21.58
N ARG A 314 4.18 -23.13 22.48
CA ARG A 314 4.13 -23.38 23.92
C ARG A 314 3.78 -22.14 24.72
N GLY A 315 2.93 -22.28 25.74
CA GLY A 315 2.69 -21.18 26.69
C GLY A 315 1.94 -19.99 26.10
N ALA A 316 1.09 -20.20 25.08
CA ALA A 316 0.37 -19.08 24.48
C ALA A 316 -0.76 -18.58 25.40
N ALA A 317 -0.89 -17.25 25.58
CA ALA A 317 -1.86 -16.71 26.53
C ALA A 317 -3.30 -16.67 25.98
N THR A 318 -3.45 -16.31 24.71
CA THR A 318 -4.74 -16.06 24.03
C THR A 318 -5.09 -17.15 23.01
N ALA A 319 -4.15 -17.46 22.13
CA ALA A 319 -4.30 -18.52 21.13
C ALA A 319 -2.93 -19.02 20.65
N ALA A 320 -2.73 -20.33 20.50
CA ALA A 320 -1.49 -20.81 19.88
C ALA A 320 -1.47 -20.52 18.37
N VAL A 321 -2.59 -20.71 17.68
CA VAL A 321 -2.80 -20.28 16.30
C VAL A 321 -4.13 -19.54 16.17
N GLU A 322 -4.11 -18.36 15.56
CA GLU A 322 -5.29 -17.55 15.28
C GLU A 322 -5.32 -17.15 13.80
N VAL A 323 -6.44 -17.45 13.13
CA VAL A 323 -6.67 -17.10 11.72
C VAL A 323 -7.97 -16.32 11.61
N THR A 324 -7.93 -15.16 10.97
CA THR A 324 -9.08 -14.24 10.81
C THR A 324 -9.14 -13.66 9.39
N ASP A 325 -10.22 -12.93 9.10
CA ASP A 325 -10.38 -12.08 7.90
C ASP A 325 -10.09 -12.81 6.58
N SER A 326 -10.61 -14.03 6.44
CA SER A 326 -10.42 -14.90 5.27
C SER A 326 -8.96 -15.28 5.00
N GLY A 327 -8.10 -15.23 6.02
CA GLY A 327 -6.76 -15.82 5.99
C GLY A 327 -6.82 -17.34 5.98
N ALA A 328 -5.73 -17.96 5.51
CA ALA A 328 -5.61 -19.41 5.44
C ALA A 328 -4.34 -19.91 6.15
N ALA A 329 -4.43 -21.06 6.82
CA ALA A 329 -3.27 -21.76 7.36
C ALA A 329 -3.31 -23.26 7.10
N GLU A 330 -2.21 -23.78 6.57
CA GLU A 330 -1.93 -25.20 6.36
C GLU A 330 -0.86 -25.63 7.36
N LEU A 331 -1.26 -26.49 8.30
CA LEU A 331 -0.46 -26.85 9.48
C LEU A 331 -0.27 -28.36 9.50
N GLU A 332 0.97 -28.81 9.38
CA GLU A 332 1.33 -30.23 9.39
C GLU A 332 2.29 -30.50 10.55
N ARG A 333 2.05 -31.55 11.33
CA ARG A 333 2.83 -31.87 12.54
C ARG A 333 2.93 -30.69 13.52
N LEU A 334 1.84 -29.95 13.69
CA LEU A 334 1.74 -28.89 14.70
C LEU A 334 1.66 -29.52 16.10
N THR A 335 2.47 -29.01 17.03
CA THR A 335 2.39 -29.37 18.46
C THR A 335 2.01 -28.14 19.27
N ILE A 336 0.97 -28.25 20.10
CA ILE A 336 0.54 -27.19 21.01
C ILE A 336 0.54 -27.70 22.45
N SER A 337 1.17 -26.97 23.37
CA SER A 337 1.19 -27.29 24.80
C SER A 337 1.19 -26.05 25.72
N GLY A 338 0.68 -26.19 26.94
CA GLY A 338 0.77 -25.15 27.98
C GLY A 338 0.03 -23.84 27.68
N THR A 339 -0.86 -23.83 26.68
CA THR A 339 -1.63 -22.66 26.27
C THR A 339 -2.85 -22.47 27.19
N SER A 340 -3.04 -21.27 27.72
CA SER A 340 -4.21 -20.93 28.56
C SER A 340 -5.45 -20.55 27.76
N GLY A 341 -5.25 -20.09 26.52
CA GLY A 341 -6.30 -19.69 25.60
C GLY A 341 -6.79 -20.84 24.70
N ALA A 342 -7.17 -20.49 23.47
CA ALA A 342 -7.51 -21.50 22.47
C ALA A 342 -6.25 -22.17 21.91
N GLY A 343 -6.30 -23.46 21.58
CA GLY A 343 -5.23 -24.10 20.81
C GLY A 343 -5.17 -23.48 19.42
N VAL A 344 -6.18 -23.76 18.61
CA VAL A 344 -6.37 -23.18 17.29
C VAL A 344 -7.70 -22.46 17.22
N ARG A 345 -7.70 -21.27 16.63
CA ARG A 345 -8.88 -20.41 16.51
C ARG A 345 -9.03 -19.90 15.09
N GLY A 346 -10.22 -20.10 14.51
CA GLY A 346 -10.59 -19.58 13.19
C GLY A 346 -11.83 -18.69 13.29
N ARG A 347 -11.78 -17.48 12.72
CA ARG A 347 -12.93 -16.55 12.64
C ARG A 347 -12.98 -15.83 11.30
N ASP A 348 -14.09 -15.13 11.04
CA ASP A 348 -14.26 -14.21 9.91
C ASP A 348 -13.84 -14.79 8.55
N GLY A 349 -14.35 -16.00 8.24
CA GLY A 349 -14.09 -16.69 6.99
C GLY A 349 -12.74 -17.42 6.93
N ALA A 350 -12.05 -17.58 8.05
CA ALA A 350 -10.78 -18.31 8.14
C ALA A 350 -10.84 -19.72 7.54
N GLN A 351 -9.75 -20.13 6.89
CA GLN A 351 -9.58 -21.47 6.35
C GLN A 351 -8.41 -22.17 7.05
N LEU A 352 -8.69 -23.29 7.70
CA LEU A 352 -7.70 -24.04 8.47
C LEU A 352 -7.59 -25.47 7.96
N THR A 353 -6.38 -25.93 7.71
CA THR A 353 -6.10 -27.34 7.42
C THR A 353 -5.04 -27.82 8.40
N LEU A 354 -5.38 -28.82 9.22
CA LEU A 354 -4.45 -29.44 10.17
C LEU A 354 -4.26 -30.91 9.79
N ARG A 355 -3.00 -31.35 9.77
CA ARG A 355 -2.61 -32.74 9.48
C ARG A 355 -1.63 -33.25 10.52
N ASP A 356 -1.83 -34.46 11.00
CA ASP A 356 -0.90 -35.17 11.90
C ASP A 356 -0.46 -34.32 13.10
N SER A 357 -1.37 -33.53 13.66
CA SER A 357 -1.08 -32.50 14.66
C SER A 357 -1.56 -32.90 16.05
N GLU A 358 -0.82 -32.52 17.09
CA GLU A 358 -1.12 -32.82 18.50
C GLU A 358 -1.38 -31.53 19.29
N ILE A 359 -2.55 -31.46 19.93
CA ILE A 359 -3.00 -30.30 20.69
C ILE A 359 -3.34 -30.75 22.10
N THR A 360 -2.59 -30.26 23.08
CA THR A 360 -2.79 -30.57 24.50
C THR A 360 -2.93 -29.28 25.31
N LEU A 361 -4.09 -29.07 25.96
CA LEU A 361 -4.34 -27.88 26.78
C LEU A 361 -4.65 -28.28 28.23
N SER A 362 -3.78 -27.89 29.16
CA SER A 362 -4.01 -28.07 30.59
C SER A 362 -4.80 -26.87 31.13
N GLY A 363 -6.09 -27.04 31.46
CA GLY A 363 -6.87 -25.99 32.14
C GLY A 363 -8.27 -25.68 31.57
N GLY A 364 -8.76 -26.49 30.63
CA GLY A 364 -10.14 -26.37 30.12
C GLY A 364 -10.35 -25.33 29.01
N GLY A 365 -9.27 -24.89 28.38
CA GLY A 365 -9.31 -24.15 27.12
C GLY A 365 -9.87 -24.99 25.97
N GLN A 366 -10.32 -24.33 24.91
CA GLN A 366 -10.81 -24.99 23.69
C GLN A 366 -9.62 -25.35 22.80
N GLY A 367 -9.48 -26.63 22.46
CA GLY A 367 -8.44 -27.12 21.55
C GLY A 367 -8.59 -26.52 20.16
N LEU A 368 -9.83 -26.49 19.67
CA LEU A 368 -10.23 -25.83 18.43
C LEU A 368 -11.46 -24.94 18.68
N ALA A 369 -11.44 -23.71 18.19
CA ALA A 369 -12.54 -22.76 18.34
C ALA A 369 -12.85 -22.08 16.99
N LEU A 370 -14.01 -22.37 16.42
CA LEU A 370 -14.47 -21.80 15.15
C LEU A 370 -15.61 -20.81 15.37
N ALA A 371 -15.57 -19.67 14.71
CA ALA A 371 -16.68 -18.71 14.67
C ALA A 371 -16.80 -18.07 13.28
N GLN A 372 -17.91 -17.36 13.04
CA GLN A 372 -18.06 -16.39 11.93
C GLN A 372 -17.61 -16.93 10.56
N THR A 373 -18.27 -17.97 10.04
CA THR A 373 -18.01 -18.57 8.70
C THR A 373 -16.64 -19.22 8.51
N ALA A 374 -15.89 -19.49 9.59
CA ALA A 374 -14.66 -20.25 9.50
C ALA A 374 -14.91 -21.70 9.06
N THR A 375 -13.95 -22.24 8.31
CA THR A 375 -13.93 -23.63 7.82
C THR A 375 -12.65 -24.31 8.26
N THR A 376 -12.73 -25.58 8.68
CA THR A 376 -11.57 -26.33 9.15
C THR A 376 -11.62 -27.78 8.71
N PHE A 377 -10.48 -28.27 8.23
CA PHE A 377 -10.25 -29.67 7.91
C PHE A 377 -9.17 -30.26 8.83
N LEU A 378 -9.47 -31.39 9.45
CA LEU A 378 -8.56 -32.15 10.31
C LEU A 378 -8.32 -33.54 9.70
N ALA A 379 -7.08 -33.99 9.67
CA ALA A 379 -6.72 -35.36 9.29
C ALA A 379 -5.61 -35.90 10.19
N GLY A 380 -5.84 -37.02 10.87
CA GLY A 380 -4.82 -37.63 11.75
C GLY A 380 -4.47 -36.77 12.98
N CYS A 381 -5.37 -35.87 13.41
CA CYS A 381 -5.10 -34.95 14.51
C CYS A 381 -5.48 -35.55 15.85
N THR A 382 -4.72 -35.23 16.90
CA THR A 382 -4.99 -35.67 18.27
C THR A 382 -5.21 -34.47 19.19
N PHE A 383 -6.35 -34.43 19.87
CA PHE A 383 -6.70 -33.46 20.89
C PHE A 383 -6.73 -34.17 22.24
N ARG A 384 -5.88 -33.75 23.18
CA ARG A 384 -5.79 -34.30 24.54
C ARG A 384 -6.18 -33.24 25.56
N GLU A 385 -7.01 -33.64 26.52
CA GLU A 385 -7.49 -32.78 27.62
C GLU A 385 -8.28 -31.54 27.15
N CYS A 386 -8.60 -31.46 25.85
CA CYS A 386 -9.30 -30.32 25.23
C CYS A 386 -10.31 -30.81 24.17
N GLY A 387 -11.28 -29.96 23.87
CA GLY A 387 -12.34 -30.25 22.88
C GLY A 387 -12.40 -29.21 21.77
N ALA A 388 -13.24 -29.46 20.76
CA ALA A 388 -13.52 -28.55 19.66
C ALA A 388 -14.88 -27.87 19.81
N VAL A 389 -14.96 -26.58 19.45
CA VAL A 389 -16.21 -25.84 19.34
C VAL A 389 -16.41 -25.38 17.91
N VAL A 390 -17.48 -25.87 17.29
CA VAL A 390 -17.96 -25.48 15.97
C VAL A 390 -19.04 -24.43 16.17
N GLY A 391 -18.69 -23.16 15.94
CA GLY A 391 -19.59 -22.03 16.09
C GLY A 391 -20.70 -21.96 15.04
N GLU A 392 -21.55 -20.96 15.16
CA GLU A 392 -22.68 -20.77 14.24
C GLU A 392 -22.21 -20.48 12.82
N ASN A 393 -22.82 -21.14 11.83
CA ASN A 393 -22.47 -21.03 10.42
C ASN A 393 -21.00 -21.34 10.12
N THR A 394 -20.37 -22.22 10.92
CA THR A 394 -19.00 -22.69 10.68
C THR A 394 -18.99 -24.16 10.29
N GLU A 395 -17.91 -24.60 9.66
CA GLU A 395 -17.77 -25.97 9.20
C GLU A 395 -16.50 -26.61 9.75
N LEU A 396 -16.65 -27.79 10.33
CA LEU A 396 -15.55 -28.65 10.75
C LEU A 396 -15.70 -30.01 10.07
N THR A 397 -14.67 -30.42 9.32
CA THR A 397 -14.54 -31.77 8.77
C THR A 397 -13.34 -32.46 9.41
N ALA A 398 -13.54 -33.62 10.02
CA ALA A 398 -12.52 -34.38 10.70
C ALA A 398 -12.43 -35.82 10.16
N HIS A 399 -11.21 -36.24 9.81
CA HIS A 399 -10.89 -37.57 9.35
C HIS A 399 -9.85 -38.21 10.26
N ASP A 400 -10.07 -39.47 10.67
CA ASP A 400 -9.11 -40.29 11.42
C ASP A 400 -8.47 -39.55 12.60
N SER A 401 -9.26 -38.72 13.30
CA SER A 401 -8.79 -37.82 14.36
C SER A 401 -9.32 -38.25 15.73
N GLU A 402 -8.54 -38.01 16.78
CA GLU A 402 -8.83 -38.44 18.14
C GLU A 402 -9.07 -37.22 19.06
N PHE A 403 -10.14 -37.28 19.85
CA PHE A 403 -10.45 -36.34 20.94
C PHE A 403 -10.52 -37.14 22.24
N THR A 404 -9.60 -36.87 23.16
CA THR A 404 -9.41 -37.67 24.38
C THR A 404 -9.42 -36.80 25.63
N ASP A 405 -10.12 -37.27 26.67
CA ASP A 405 -10.10 -36.71 28.03
C ASP A 405 -10.49 -35.23 28.13
N SER A 406 -11.32 -34.73 27.20
CA SER A 406 -11.75 -33.32 27.16
C SER A 406 -12.46 -32.91 28.48
N THR A 407 -12.14 -31.71 28.98
CA THR A 407 -12.72 -31.19 30.24
C THR A 407 -14.21 -30.85 30.15
N GLY A 408 -14.75 -30.73 28.94
CA GLY A 408 -16.16 -30.51 28.63
C GLY A 408 -16.64 -31.54 27.60
N ASP A 409 -17.35 -31.08 26.58
CA ASP A 409 -17.67 -31.92 25.41
C ASP A 409 -16.41 -32.14 24.55
N ALA A 410 -16.28 -33.31 23.91
CA ALA A 410 -15.19 -33.53 22.95
C ALA A 410 -15.37 -32.69 21.68
N VAL A 411 -16.59 -32.67 21.12
CA VAL A 411 -16.98 -31.72 20.06
C VAL A 411 -18.33 -31.10 20.41
N ARG A 412 -18.40 -29.76 20.38
CA ARG A 412 -19.64 -29.00 20.56
C ARG A 412 -20.00 -28.25 19.28
N VAL A 413 -21.21 -28.48 18.76
CA VAL A 413 -21.70 -27.85 17.53
C VAL A 413 -22.86 -26.90 17.87
N LEU A 414 -22.67 -25.61 17.63
CA LEU A 414 -23.68 -24.57 17.86
C LEU A 414 -24.71 -24.51 16.72
N ALA A 415 -25.74 -23.67 16.86
CA ALA A 415 -26.82 -23.56 15.88
C ALA A 415 -26.29 -23.26 14.46
N ASN A 416 -26.83 -23.94 13.44
CA ASN A 416 -26.39 -23.83 12.04
C ASN A 416 -24.90 -24.16 11.80
N GLY A 417 -24.19 -24.75 12.76
CA GLY A 417 -22.86 -25.31 12.55
C GLY A 417 -22.93 -26.63 11.79
N SER A 418 -21.90 -26.91 10.99
CA SER A 418 -21.74 -28.18 10.27
C SER A 418 -20.54 -28.95 10.81
N PHE A 419 -20.74 -30.21 11.17
CA PHE A 419 -19.69 -31.10 11.63
C PHE A 419 -19.75 -32.44 10.89
N THR A 420 -18.70 -32.76 10.14
CA THR A 420 -18.53 -34.05 9.47
C THR A 420 -17.37 -34.81 10.11
N ALA A 421 -17.60 -36.06 10.53
CA ALA A 421 -16.59 -36.92 11.12
C ALA A 421 -16.55 -38.29 10.43
N VAL A 422 -15.35 -38.72 10.03
CA VAL A 422 -15.11 -40.03 9.41
C VAL A 422 -13.94 -40.71 10.12
N GLY A 423 -14.14 -41.89 10.70
CA GLY A 423 -13.04 -42.66 11.32
C GLY A 423 -12.49 -42.05 12.62
N CYS A 424 -13.20 -41.11 13.24
CA CYS A 424 -12.72 -40.41 14.43
C CYS A 424 -13.00 -41.18 15.73
N ARG A 425 -12.18 -40.94 16.77
CA ARG A 425 -12.40 -41.44 18.14
C ARG A 425 -12.67 -40.28 19.09
N MET A 426 -13.71 -40.37 19.91
CA MET A 426 -14.08 -39.36 20.91
C MET A 426 -14.41 -40.05 22.24
N THR A 427 -13.44 -40.03 23.17
CA THR A 427 -13.50 -40.84 24.40
C THR A 427 -13.03 -40.08 25.63
N GLY A 428 -13.61 -40.38 26.79
CA GLY A 428 -13.17 -39.82 28.07
C GLY A 428 -13.60 -38.36 28.31
N ALA A 429 -14.49 -37.80 27.50
CA ALA A 429 -15.01 -36.45 27.70
C ALA A 429 -15.84 -36.36 28.99
N ARG A 430 -15.62 -35.29 29.77
CA ARG A 430 -16.43 -35.00 30.98
C ARG A 430 -17.86 -34.54 30.65
N GLY A 431 -18.11 -34.15 29.41
CA GLY A 431 -19.41 -33.84 28.82
C GLY A 431 -19.91 -34.98 27.93
N HIS A 432 -20.37 -34.61 26.73
CA HIS A 432 -20.72 -35.52 25.64
C HIS A 432 -19.53 -35.76 24.71
N GLY A 433 -19.52 -36.89 24.00
CA GLY A 433 -18.61 -37.06 22.87
C GLY A 433 -18.89 -36.04 21.77
N VAL A 434 -20.16 -35.94 21.35
CA VAL A 434 -20.65 -34.88 20.45
C VAL A 434 -21.90 -34.24 21.03
N ASN A 435 -21.87 -32.92 21.20
CA ASN A 435 -23.00 -32.12 21.66
C ASN A 435 -23.44 -31.14 20.56
N ALA A 436 -24.45 -31.52 19.79
CA ALA A 436 -24.95 -30.72 18.67
C ALA A 436 -26.26 -30.02 19.03
N HIS A 437 -26.37 -28.74 18.65
CA HIS A 437 -27.64 -28.00 18.68
C HIS A 437 -28.67 -28.65 17.73
N THR A 438 -29.96 -28.49 18.01
CA THR A 438 -31.06 -29.09 17.21
C THR A 438 -31.00 -28.74 15.72
N ASP A 439 -30.56 -27.51 15.43
CA ASP A 439 -30.46 -26.96 14.06
C ASP A 439 -29.06 -27.08 13.46
N ALA A 440 -28.16 -27.83 14.10
CA ALA A 440 -26.84 -28.13 13.56
C ALA A 440 -26.89 -29.31 12.58
N HIS A 441 -26.00 -29.31 11.59
CA HIS A 441 -25.81 -30.45 10.70
C HIS A 441 -24.65 -31.30 11.21
N THR A 442 -24.90 -32.57 11.53
CA THR A 442 -23.84 -33.50 11.94
C THR A 442 -23.91 -34.79 11.13
N ASP A 443 -22.83 -35.09 10.39
CA ASP A 443 -22.65 -36.38 9.71
C ASP A 443 -21.47 -37.13 10.33
N ILE A 444 -21.75 -38.28 10.93
CA ILE A 444 -20.76 -39.06 11.69
C ILE A 444 -20.79 -40.49 11.15
N SER A 445 -19.68 -40.91 10.56
CA SER A 445 -19.53 -42.24 9.97
C SER A 445 -18.28 -42.94 10.50
N ASN A 446 -18.41 -44.22 10.83
CA ASN A 446 -17.30 -45.06 11.31
C ASN A 446 -16.52 -44.46 12.50
N CYS A 447 -17.19 -43.72 13.39
CA CYS A 447 -16.55 -43.11 14.56
C CYS A 447 -16.82 -43.92 15.84
N ASP A 448 -15.84 -43.95 16.74
CA ASP A 448 -15.95 -44.53 18.09
C ASP A 448 -16.23 -43.41 19.10
N ILE A 449 -17.46 -43.35 19.61
CA ILE A 449 -17.89 -42.38 20.62
C ILE A 449 -18.31 -43.17 21.85
N SER A 450 -17.43 -43.27 22.84
CA SER A 450 -17.60 -44.14 24.00
C SER A 450 -16.96 -43.54 25.27
N ASP A 451 -17.34 -44.07 26.44
CA ASP A 451 -16.76 -43.67 27.74
C ASP A 451 -16.83 -42.16 28.10
N ASN A 452 -17.79 -41.42 27.52
CA ASN A 452 -18.05 -40.02 27.87
C ASN A 452 -19.12 -39.92 28.97
N ALA A 453 -18.96 -38.97 29.90
CA ALA A 453 -19.74 -38.91 31.14
C ALA A 453 -21.25 -38.70 30.92
N ARG A 454 -21.65 -37.98 29.86
CA ARG A 454 -23.05 -37.65 29.56
C ARG A 454 -23.67 -38.45 28.40
N ASP A 455 -22.95 -39.40 27.82
CA ASP A 455 -23.43 -40.26 26.72
C ASP A 455 -24.19 -41.51 27.21
N ARG A 456 -24.32 -41.71 28.53
CA ARG A 456 -25.04 -42.85 29.10
C ARG A 456 -26.57 -42.70 28.94
N PRO A 457 -27.28 -43.74 28.47
CA PRO A 457 -28.75 -43.71 28.43
C PRO A 457 -29.32 -43.72 29.85
N ALA A 458 -30.32 -42.86 30.08
CA ALA A 458 -31.09 -42.78 31.32
C ALA A 458 -31.89 -44.09 31.55
N ALA A 459 -31.25 -45.09 32.13
CA ALA A 459 -31.88 -46.31 32.63
C ALA A 459 -31.89 -46.32 34.16
N ALA A 460 -32.69 -45.43 34.76
CA ALA A 460 -33.31 -45.56 36.09
C ALA A 460 -33.94 -44.22 36.48
N ASP A 461 -35.22 -44.00 36.14
CA ASP A 461 -36.25 -43.60 37.11
C ASP A 461 -37.60 -43.45 36.39
N ARG A 462 -38.32 -44.57 36.21
CA ARG A 462 -39.75 -44.55 35.92
C ARG A 462 -40.48 -44.59 37.26
N ARG A 463 -40.88 -43.43 37.80
CA ARG A 463 -42.01 -43.28 38.75
C ARG A 463 -42.27 -41.80 39.09
N ASN A 464 -42.93 -41.06 38.19
CA ASN A 464 -44.04 -40.14 38.51
C ASN A 464 -44.38 -39.25 37.31
N ARG A 465 -45.53 -39.52 36.69
CA ARG A 465 -46.35 -38.53 35.99
C ARG A 465 -47.82 -38.89 36.24
N PRO A 466 -48.67 -37.91 36.56
CA PRO A 466 -50.06 -37.87 36.09
C PRO A 466 -50.16 -36.82 34.96
N ASP A 467 -50.56 -37.23 33.76
CA ASP A 467 -51.92 -37.17 33.17
C ASP A 467 -52.23 -35.80 32.53
N HIS A 468 -52.06 -35.66 31.20
CA HIS A 468 -53.07 -35.78 30.10
C HIS A 468 -53.78 -34.43 29.80
N PRO A 469 -54.30 -34.14 28.58
CA PRO A 469 -54.52 -35.05 27.44
C PRO A 469 -54.10 -34.52 26.04
N ARG A 470 -54.21 -35.43 25.07
CA ARG A 470 -54.13 -35.21 23.61
C ARG A 470 -55.50 -34.80 23.03
N SER A 471 -55.50 -33.89 22.05
CA SER A 471 -56.38 -33.83 20.87
C SER A 471 -55.76 -32.79 19.92
N SER A 472 -55.85 -32.81 18.60
CA SER A 472 -56.60 -33.57 17.59
C SER A 472 -56.00 -33.18 16.23
N SER A 473 -56.18 -34.05 15.26
CA SER A 473 -55.70 -33.96 13.87
C SER A 473 -56.47 -32.97 12.97
N MET A 474 -55.70 -32.27 12.11
CA MET A 474 -55.98 -31.75 10.74
C MET A 474 -56.92 -30.51 10.61
N PRO A 475 -56.71 -29.58 9.63
CA PRO A 475 -56.39 -29.87 8.23
C PRO A 475 -55.30 -29.03 7.53
N GLU A 476 -54.89 -29.54 6.37
CA GLU A 476 -54.28 -28.80 5.27
C GLU A 476 -55.25 -27.71 4.79
N ASP A 477 -54.78 -26.45 4.71
CA ASP A 477 -55.21 -25.53 3.66
C ASP A 477 -54.12 -24.48 3.39
N GLU A 478 -54.07 -24.13 2.12
CA GLU A 478 -53.13 -23.28 1.42
C GLU A 478 -53.25 -21.81 1.84
N GLY A 479 -52.21 -21.02 1.51
CA GLY A 479 -52.31 -19.57 1.47
C GLY A 479 -51.64 -18.81 2.62
N SER A 480 -50.44 -19.22 3.04
CA SER A 480 -49.51 -18.27 3.67
C SER A 480 -48.57 -17.74 2.59
N THR A 481 -48.75 -16.48 2.21
CA THR A 481 -47.73 -15.69 1.51
C THR A 481 -46.41 -15.80 2.28
N ARG A 482 -45.50 -16.65 1.80
CA ARG A 482 -44.11 -16.72 2.24
C ARG A 482 -43.49 -15.33 2.09
N SER A 483 -43.33 -14.60 3.19
CA SER A 483 -42.32 -13.55 3.26
C SER A 483 -40.97 -14.27 3.29
N GLY A 484 -40.23 -14.18 2.17
CA GLY A 484 -39.26 -15.19 1.74
C GLY A 484 -37.94 -15.23 2.53
N THR A 485 -37.48 -16.44 2.82
CA THR A 485 -36.17 -16.78 3.42
C THR A 485 -35.33 -17.63 2.46
N GLY A 486 -35.05 -17.13 1.25
CA GLY A 486 -34.25 -17.84 0.25
C GLY A 486 -33.27 -16.93 -0.48
N PRO A 487 -32.31 -17.46 -1.25
CA PRO A 487 -31.29 -16.71 -2.00
C PRO A 487 -31.83 -15.57 -2.86
N LEU A 488 -33.05 -15.71 -3.39
CA LEU A 488 -33.71 -14.63 -4.14
C LEU A 488 -34.15 -13.47 -3.24
N ALA A 489 -34.60 -13.76 -2.01
CA ALA A 489 -34.93 -12.73 -1.03
C ALA A 489 -33.67 -12.02 -0.53
N GLU A 490 -32.56 -12.75 -0.35
CA GLU A 490 -31.25 -12.16 -0.03
C GLU A 490 -30.75 -11.23 -1.14
N LEU A 491 -30.91 -11.63 -2.41
CA LEU A 491 -30.61 -10.77 -3.56
C LEU A 491 -31.45 -9.47 -3.55
N GLN A 492 -32.75 -9.57 -3.23
CA GLN A 492 -33.63 -8.40 -3.14
C GLN A 492 -33.29 -7.51 -1.94
N ALA A 493 -32.79 -8.10 -0.85
CA ALA A 493 -32.39 -7.41 0.37
C ALA A 493 -31.05 -6.66 0.26
N LEU A 494 -30.24 -6.91 -0.78
CA LEU A 494 -29.02 -6.12 -1.01
C LEU A 494 -29.35 -4.63 -1.16
N VAL A 495 -28.50 -3.75 -0.63
CA VAL A 495 -28.69 -2.31 -0.73
C VAL A 495 -28.46 -1.86 -2.18
N GLY A 496 -29.38 -1.06 -2.71
CA GLY A 496 -29.25 -0.49 -4.06
C GLY A 496 -29.31 -1.52 -5.19
N LEU A 497 -28.58 -1.26 -6.28
CA LEU A 497 -28.41 -2.15 -7.44
C LEU A 497 -29.71 -2.53 -8.16
N ASP A 498 -30.68 -1.61 -8.23
CA ASP A 498 -32.00 -1.91 -8.79
C ASP A 498 -31.94 -2.37 -10.25
N SER A 499 -31.03 -1.82 -11.06
CA SER A 499 -30.78 -2.26 -12.44
C SER A 499 -30.31 -3.71 -12.51
N VAL A 500 -29.30 -4.06 -11.70
CA VAL A 500 -28.74 -5.42 -11.60
C VAL A 500 -29.78 -6.40 -11.09
N LYS A 501 -30.55 -6.05 -10.06
CA LYS A 501 -31.62 -6.91 -9.53
C LYS A 501 -32.68 -7.18 -10.57
N HIS A 502 -33.07 -6.18 -11.36
CA HIS A 502 -34.01 -6.36 -12.48
C HIS A 502 -33.46 -7.31 -13.53
N GLU A 503 -32.20 -7.13 -13.90
CA GLU A 503 -31.55 -7.94 -14.93
C GLU A 503 -31.38 -9.40 -14.51
N VAL A 504 -30.88 -9.63 -13.30
CA VAL A 504 -30.72 -10.97 -12.71
C VAL A 504 -32.09 -11.64 -12.52
N THR A 505 -33.11 -10.92 -12.06
CA THR A 505 -34.48 -11.44 -11.94
C THR A 505 -35.05 -11.79 -13.32
N GLY A 506 -34.77 -10.99 -14.35
CA GLY A 506 -35.11 -11.28 -15.74
C GLY A 506 -34.46 -12.58 -16.24
N LEU A 507 -33.18 -12.79 -15.93
CA LEU A 507 -32.45 -14.03 -16.26
C LEU A 507 -33.05 -15.25 -15.56
N ILE A 508 -33.41 -15.12 -14.28
CA ILE A 508 -34.09 -16.16 -13.51
C ILE A 508 -35.44 -16.51 -14.14
N ASN A 509 -36.24 -15.51 -14.51
CA ASN A 509 -37.55 -15.72 -15.13
C ASN A 509 -37.46 -16.40 -16.50
N LEU A 510 -36.45 -16.05 -17.31
CA LEU A 510 -36.17 -16.71 -18.58
C LEU A 510 -35.80 -18.18 -18.40
N ASN A 511 -34.97 -18.52 -17.41
CA ASN A 511 -34.64 -19.90 -17.10
C ASN A 511 -35.86 -20.70 -16.58
N LYS A 512 -36.70 -20.09 -15.74
CA LYS A 512 -37.97 -20.70 -15.29
C LYS A 512 -38.94 -21.01 -16.45
N MET A 513 -39.06 -20.10 -17.41
CA MET A 513 -39.87 -20.35 -18.62
C MET A 513 -39.29 -21.49 -19.48
N THR A 514 -37.97 -21.59 -19.52
CA THR A 514 -37.22 -22.63 -20.26
C THR A 514 -37.45 -24.02 -19.65
N GLN A 515 -37.43 -24.15 -18.33
CA GLN A 515 -37.83 -25.37 -17.62
C GLN A 515 -39.29 -25.75 -17.91
N ARG A 516 -40.24 -24.81 -17.79
CA ARG A 516 -41.66 -25.07 -18.10
C ARG A 516 -41.89 -25.54 -19.55
N ARG A 517 -41.14 -25.01 -20.51
CA ARG A 517 -41.20 -25.48 -21.91
C ARG A 517 -40.65 -26.89 -22.07
N THR A 518 -39.61 -27.24 -21.32
CA THR A 518 -39.05 -28.61 -21.29
C THR A 518 -40.04 -29.60 -20.69
N GLU A 519 -40.69 -29.25 -19.59
CA GLU A 519 -41.76 -30.05 -18.97
C GLU A 519 -42.95 -30.27 -19.92
N MET A 520 -43.22 -29.30 -20.80
CA MET A 520 -44.26 -29.36 -21.83
C MET A 520 -43.80 -30.00 -23.15
N GLY A 521 -42.55 -30.49 -23.24
CA GLY A 521 -42.00 -31.13 -24.44
C GLY A 521 -41.82 -30.20 -25.65
N LEU A 522 -41.77 -28.88 -25.44
CA LEU A 522 -41.58 -27.90 -26.51
C LEU A 522 -40.09 -27.69 -26.82
N PRO A 523 -39.70 -27.56 -28.10
CA PRO A 523 -38.31 -27.33 -28.47
C PRO A 523 -37.78 -26.02 -27.89
N MET A 524 -36.59 -26.09 -27.31
CA MET A 524 -35.91 -24.94 -26.72
C MET A 524 -34.95 -24.30 -27.72
N PRO A 525 -34.95 -22.97 -27.86
CA PRO A 525 -33.86 -22.29 -28.55
C PRO A 525 -32.56 -22.43 -27.71
N PRO A 526 -31.41 -22.68 -28.35
CA PRO A 526 -30.13 -22.71 -27.65
C PRO A 526 -29.82 -21.31 -27.11
N MET A 527 -29.65 -21.19 -25.80
CA MET A 527 -29.26 -19.94 -25.15
C MET A 527 -27.99 -20.16 -24.34
N SER A 528 -27.05 -19.23 -24.43
CA SER A 528 -25.89 -19.24 -23.54
C SER A 528 -26.30 -18.80 -22.13
N ARG A 529 -25.75 -19.48 -21.12
CA ARG A 529 -25.95 -19.18 -19.69
C ARG A 529 -24.81 -18.35 -19.09
N HIS A 530 -23.75 -18.10 -19.85
CA HIS A 530 -22.56 -17.39 -19.38
C HIS A 530 -22.78 -15.86 -19.45
N LEU A 531 -22.27 -15.14 -18.46
CA LEU A 531 -22.55 -13.72 -18.24
C LEU A 531 -21.26 -12.90 -18.13
N VAL A 532 -21.34 -11.62 -18.48
CA VAL A 532 -20.30 -10.64 -18.16
C VAL A 532 -20.78 -9.74 -17.05
N PHE A 533 -19.98 -9.57 -16.00
CA PHE A 533 -20.23 -8.59 -14.94
C PHE A 533 -19.28 -7.41 -15.10
N ALA A 534 -19.82 -6.29 -15.59
CA ALA A 534 -19.06 -5.08 -15.87
C ALA A 534 -19.30 -4.03 -14.77
N GLY A 535 -18.25 -3.30 -14.37
CA GLY A 535 -18.40 -2.09 -13.55
C GLY A 535 -17.30 -1.88 -12.51
N PRO A 536 -17.32 -0.77 -11.76
CA PRO A 536 -16.28 -0.38 -10.79
C PRO A 536 -16.05 -1.38 -9.65
N PRO A 537 -14.88 -1.37 -8.98
CA PRO A 537 -14.56 -2.35 -7.93
C PRO A 537 -15.44 -2.11 -6.70
N GLY A 538 -15.77 -3.19 -5.99
CA GLY A 538 -16.56 -3.12 -4.76
C GLY A 538 -18.06 -2.81 -4.94
N THR A 539 -18.60 -2.93 -6.16
CA THR A 539 -20.05 -2.82 -6.45
C THR A 539 -20.85 -4.10 -6.20
N GLY A 540 -20.23 -5.15 -5.64
CA GLY A 540 -20.93 -6.37 -5.26
C GLY A 540 -21.00 -7.48 -6.32
N LYS A 541 -20.23 -7.40 -7.41
CA LYS A 541 -20.16 -8.42 -8.49
C LYS A 541 -20.05 -9.87 -7.98
N THR A 542 -19.04 -10.18 -7.17
CA THR A 542 -18.82 -11.52 -6.62
C THR A 542 -19.97 -11.95 -5.69
N THR A 543 -20.53 -11.02 -4.91
CA THR A 543 -21.68 -11.28 -4.03
C THR A 543 -22.92 -11.66 -4.83
N VAL A 544 -23.23 -10.90 -5.88
CA VAL A 544 -24.37 -11.19 -6.77
C VAL A 544 -24.15 -12.49 -7.54
N ALA A 545 -22.91 -12.79 -7.97
CA ALA A 545 -22.57 -14.06 -8.64
C ALA A 545 -22.86 -15.28 -7.75
N ARG A 546 -22.50 -15.20 -6.46
CA ARG A 546 -22.75 -16.26 -5.47
C ARG A 546 -24.25 -16.48 -5.26
N LEU A 547 -25.01 -15.40 -5.06
CA LEU A 547 -26.46 -15.47 -4.90
C LEU A 547 -27.14 -16.00 -6.16
N TYR A 548 -26.69 -15.59 -7.33
CA TYR A 548 -27.20 -16.10 -8.60
C TYR A 548 -26.99 -17.61 -8.74
N GLY A 549 -25.79 -18.13 -8.40
CA GLY A 549 -25.51 -19.56 -8.36
C GLY A 549 -26.43 -20.34 -7.41
N ALA A 550 -26.63 -19.81 -6.19
CA ALA A 550 -27.53 -20.40 -5.20
C ALA A 550 -28.98 -20.42 -5.67
N VAL A 551 -29.47 -19.32 -6.28
CA VAL A 551 -30.83 -19.27 -6.87
C VAL A 551 -30.98 -20.31 -7.99
N LEU A 552 -29.99 -20.46 -8.87
CA LEU A 552 -30.06 -21.45 -9.95
C LEU A 552 -30.05 -22.89 -9.42
N ALA A 553 -29.35 -23.16 -8.32
CA ALA A 553 -29.39 -24.47 -7.68
C ALA A 553 -30.73 -24.77 -6.99
N GLU A 554 -31.32 -23.77 -6.30
CA GLU A 554 -32.66 -23.89 -5.71
C GLU A 554 -33.74 -24.17 -6.78
N LEU A 555 -33.56 -23.59 -7.97
CA LEU A 555 -34.43 -23.83 -9.12
C LEU A 555 -34.13 -25.16 -9.85
N GLY A 556 -33.15 -25.95 -9.40
CA GLY A 556 -32.77 -27.22 -10.01
C GLY A 556 -32.10 -27.09 -11.39
N ILE A 557 -31.59 -25.90 -11.71
CA ILE A 557 -30.87 -25.63 -12.98
C ILE A 557 -29.40 -26.05 -12.85
N LEU A 558 -28.81 -25.82 -11.68
CA LEU A 558 -27.47 -26.27 -11.30
C LEU A 558 -27.58 -27.31 -10.19
N SER A 559 -26.64 -28.25 -10.11
CA SER A 559 -26.69 -29.32 -9.11
C SER A 559 -26.25 -28.87 -7.70
N LYS A 560 -25.43 -27.83 -7.57
CA LYS A 560 -24.82 -27.39 -6.30
C LYS A 560 -24.84 -25.87 -6.09
N GLY A 561 -24.65 -25.08 -7.15
CA GLY A 561 -24.72 -23.61 -7.08
C GLY A 561 -23.54 -22.93 -6.37
N HIS A 562 -22.49 -23.67 -6.02
CA HIS A 562 -21.26 -23.13 -5.42
C HIS A 562 -20.50 -22.25 -6.41
N ILE A 563 -19.70 -21.31 -5.91
CA ILE A 563 -18.88 -20.41 -6.73
C ILE A 563 -17.39 -20.78 -6.58
N VAL A 564 -16.69 -20.83 -7.71
CA VAL A 564 -15.23 -20.95 -7.77
C VAL A 564 -14.71 -19.65 -8.39
N GLU A 565 -14.06 -18.83 -7.56
CA GLU A 565 -13.47 -17.55 -7.98
C GLU A 565 -12.00 -17.73 -8.34
N VAL A 566 -11.59 -17.18 -9.48
CA VAL A 566 -10.24 -17.28 -10.03
C VAL A 566 -9.81 -16.01 -10.75
N ALA A 567 -8.50 -15.77 -10.82
CA ALA A 567 -7.90 -14.70 -11.61
C ALA A 567 -6.95 -15.27 -12.68
N ARG A 568 -6.31 -14.41 -13.49
CA ARG A 568 -5.33 -14.83 -14.52
C ARG A 568 -4.26 -15.77 -13.98
N ALA A 569 -3.74 -15.50 -12.77
CA ALA A 569 -2.68 -16.31 -12.17
C ALA A 569 -3.12 -17.75 -11.88
N ASP A 570 -4.41 -17.99 -11.69
CA ASP A 570 -4.97 -19.32 -11.40
C ASP A 570 -5.23 -20.12 -12.67
N LEU A 571 -5.48 -19.45 -13.80
CA LEU A 571 -5.76 -20.09 -15.09
C LEU A 571 -4.50 -20.32 -15.92
N VAL A 572 -3.52 -19.42 -15.84
CA VAL A 572 -2.32 -19.44 -16.68
C VAL A 572 -1.14 -20.12 -15.98
N ALA A 573 -0.45 -21.02 -16.67
CA ALA A 573 0.77 -21.68 -16.19
C ALA A 573 2.04 -21.00 -16.73
N GLN A 574 3.18 -21.21 -16.07
CA GLN A 574 4.49 -20.69 -16.49
C GLN A 574 5.23 -21.63 -17.47
N ILE A 575 4.65 -22.79 -17.78
CA ILE A 575 5.25 -23.84 -18.61
C ILE A 575 4.31 -24.11 -19.81
N ILE A 576 4.91 -24.31 -20.99
CA ILE A 576 4.20 -24.64 -22.24
C ILE A 576 3.33 -25.89 -22.05
N GLY A 577 2.05 -25.80 -22.43
CA GLY A 577 1.06 -26.88 -22.31
C GLY A 577 0.50 -27.08 -20.90
N GLY A 578 0.99 -26.35 -19.89
CA GLY A 578 0.47 -26.41 -18.52
C GLY A 578 -0.83 -25.60 -18.34
N THR A 579 -1.07 -24.60 -19.18
CA THR A 579 -2.22 -23.69 -19.06
C THR A 579 -3.54 -24.40 -19.33
N ALA A 580 -3.61 -25.25 -20.36
CA ALA A 580 -4.81 -26.03 -20.65
C ALA A 580 -5.17 -26.97 -19.49
N ILE A 581 -4.17 -27.62 -18.86
CA ILE A 581 -4.37 -28.50 -17.71
C ILE A 581 -4.93 -27.71 -16.53
N LYS A 582 -4.27 -26.61 -16.18
CA LYS A 582 -4.64 -25.76 -15.05
C LYS A 582 -6.04 -25.15 -15.20
N THR A 583 -6.36 -24.67 -16.40
CA THR A 583 -7.71 -24.17 -16.75
C THR A 583 -8.76 -25.27 -16.60
N THR A 584 -8.46 -26.49 -17.05
CA THR A 584 -9.38 -27.64 -16.95
C THR A 584 -9.62 -28.05 -15.49
N GLU A 585 -8.58 -28.09 -14.65
CA GLU A 585 -8.72 -28.42 -13.22
C GLU A 585 -9.61 -27.42 -12.48
N VAL A 586 -9.41 -26.13 -12.74
CA VAL A 586 -10.23 -25.06 -12.18
C VAL A 586 -11.68 -25.17 -12.67
N PHE A 587 -11.88 -25.42 -13.97
CA PHE A 587 -13.21 -25.57 -14.55
C PHE A 587 -13.96 -26.76 -13.94
N ASN A 588 -13.29 -27.91 -13.81
CA ASN A 588 -13.88 -29.11 -13.23
C ASN A 588 -14.34 -28.92 -11.79
N ARG A 589 -13.62 -28.14 -10.99
CA ARG A 589 -14.04 -27.75 -9.63
C ARG A 589 -15.33 -26.94 -9.62
N ALA A 590 -15.60 -26.20 -10.69
CA ALA A 590 -16.77 -25.32 -10.81
C ALA A 590 -18.01 -26.01 -11.42
N LEU A 591 -17.88 -27.24 -11.92
CA LEU A 591 -18.99 -28.02 -12.46
C LEU A 591 -20.13 -28.18 -11.43
N GLY A 592 -21.36 -27.96 -11.88
CA GLY A 592 -22.54 -27.92 -11.02
C GLY A 592 -22.76 -26.59 -10.30
N GLY A 593 -21.92 -25.57 -10.58
CA GLY A 593 -21.90 -24.27 -9.92
C GLY A 593 -21.55 -23.12 -10.88
N VAL A 594 -20.87 -22.11 -10.35
CA VAL A 594 -20.46 -20.89 -11.05
C VAL A 594 -18.93 -20.78 -11.07
N LEU A 595 -18.33 -20.67 -12.25
CA LEU A 595 -16.94 -20.25 -12.41
C LEU A 595 -16.89 -18.74 -12.58
N PHE A 596 -16.36 -18.02 -11.60
CA PHE A 596 -16.23 -16.57 -11.63
C PHE A 596 -14.78 -16.18 -11.91
N ILE A 597 -14.54 -15.49 -13.01
CA ILE A 597 -13.22 -15.07 -13.47
C ILE A 597 -13.09 -13.57 -13.24
N ASP A 598 -12.31 -13.19 -12.23
CA ASP A 598 -12.07 -11.78 -11.90
C ASP A 598 -10.98 -11.18 -12.79
N GLU A 599 -11.19 -9.92 -13.18
CA GLU A 599 -10.38 -9.18 -14.15
C GLU A 599 -10.08 -10.00 -15.43
N ALA A 600 -11.11 -10.60 -16.01
CA ALA A 600 -11.01 -11.57 -17.12
C ALA A 600 -10.31 -11.00 -18.36
N TYR A 601 -10.40 -9.68 -18.61
CA TYR A 601 -9.71 -9.01 -19.72
C TYR A 601 -8.18 -9.16 -19.67
N THR A 602 -7.61 -9.44 -18.49
CA THR A 602 -6.18 -9.67 -18.33
C THR A 602 -5.73 -10.94 -19.05
N LEU A 603 -6.63 -11.88 -19.38
CA LEU A 603 -6.31 -13.08 -20.16
C LEU A 603 -5.93 -12.75 -21.61
N THR A 604 -6.51 -11.69 -22.19
CA THR A 604 -6.36 -11.31 -23.62
C THR A 604 -5.46 -10.09 -23.86
N SER A 605 -4.97 -9.42 -22.81
CA SER A 605 -4.04 -8.31 -22.94
C SER A 605 -2.68 -8.81 -23.46
N GLN A 606 -2.38 -8.54 -24.74
CA GLN A 606 -1.08 -8.86 -25.36
C GLN A 606 0.05 -8.11 -24.65
N SER A 607 1.03 -8.84 -24.10
CA SER A 607 2.35 -8.27 -23.89
C SER A 607 2.95 -7.99 -25.27
N ARG A 608 3.22 -6.72 -25.62
CA ARG A 608 3.95 -6.34 -26.84
C ARG A 608 5.41 -6.80 -26.76
N GLY A 609 5.62 -8.11 -26.80
CA GLY A 609 6.92 -8.77 -26.80
C GLY A 609 6.75 -10.18 -27.36
N THR A 610 7.72 -10.62 -28.16
CA THR A 610 7.77 -11.93 -28.83
C THR A 610 7.98 -13.09 -27.84
N GLY A 611 7.05 -13.28 -26.90
CA GLY A 611 6.96 -14.42 -25.98
C GLY A 611 5.68 -15.25 -26.22
N PRO A 612 5.57 -16.47 -25.64
CA PRO A 612 4.44 -17.36 -25.92
C PRO A 612 3.12 -16.85 -25.29
N ASP A 613 2.03 -16.87 -26.08
CA ASP A 613 0.68 -16.39 -25.72
C ASP A 613 -0.08 -17.33 -24.76
N PHE A 614 0.44 -17.54 -23.54
CA PHE A 614 -0.20 -18.44 -22.56
C PHE A 614 -1.60 -17.97 -22.10
N GLY A 615 -1.90 -16.67 -22.15
CA GLY A 615 -3.22 -16.14 -21.80
C GLY A 615 -4.32 -16.56 -22.79
N GLN A 616 -3.97 -16.60 -24.08
CA GLN A 616 -4.89 -17.00 -25.14
C GLN A 616 -5.22 -18.50 -25.06
N GLU A 617 -4.23 -19.34 -24.74
CA GLU A 617 -4.41 -20.78 -24.52
C GLU A 617 -5.43 -21.09 -23.41
N ALA A 618 -5.47 -20.28 -22.34
CA ALA A 618 -6.46 -20.40 -21.28
C ALA A 618 -7.87 -20.08 -21.80
N VAL A 619 -8.02 -19.01 -22.58
CA VAL A 619 -9.30 -18.59 -23.18
C VAL A 619 -9.83 -19.66 -24.15
N GLU A 620 -8.97 -20.23 -24.99
CA GLU A 620 -9.34 -21.30 -25.92
C GLU A 620 -9.79 -22.57 -25.19
N SER A 621 -9.04 -22.97 -24.16
CA SER A 621 -9.38 -24.12 -23.32
C SER A 621 -10.72 -23.92 -22.60
N LEU A 622 -10.93 -22.72 -22.05
CA LEU A 622 -12.16 -22.34 -21.37
C LEU A 622 -13.37 -22.37 -22.32
N MET A 623 -13.26 -21.79 -23.52
CA MET A 623 -14.35 -21.80 -24.50
C MET A 623 -14.77 -23.21 -24.93
N LYS A 624 -13.80 -24.12 -25.06
CA LYS A 624 -14.07 -25.52 -25.38
C LYS A 624 -14.86 -26.19 -24.25
N LEU A 625 -14.39 -26.05 -23.01
CA LEU A 625 -15.06 -26.62 -21.83
C LEU A 625 -16.45 -26.03 -21.59
N MET A 626 -16.62 -24.72 -21.84
CA MET A 626 -17.92 -24.05 -21.79
C MET A 626 -18.94 -24.64 -22.78
N GLU A 627 -18.49 -25.06 -23.96
CA GLU A 627 -19.37 -25.71 -24.93
C GLU A 627 -19.73 -27.13 -24.50
N ASP A 628 -18.73 -27.91 -24.08
CA ASP A 628 -18.88 -29.32 -23.70
C ASP A 628 -19.79 -29.48 -22.46
N HIS A 629 -19.78 -28.50 -21.53
CA HIS A 629 -20.51 -28.54 -20.26
C HIS A 629 -21.57 -27.42 -20.11
N ARG A 630 -22.10 -26.90 -21.21
CA ARG A 630 -22.99 -25.71 -21.25
C ARG A 630 -24.23 -25.76 -20.33
N ASP A 631 -24.70 -26.96 -20.00
CA ASP A 631 -25.92 -27.18 -19.20
C ASP A 631 -25.62 -27.44 -17.71
N GLU A 632 -24.35 -27.62 -17.35
CA GLU A 632 -23.88 -28.05 -16.03
C GLU A 632 -23.18 -26.93 -15.24
N ILE A 633 -22.85 -25.80 -15.88
CA ILE A 633 -22.07 -24.72 -15.28
C ILE A 633 -22.50 -23.34 -15.80
N VAL A 634 -22.33 -22.32 -14.96
CA VAL A 634 -22.37 -20.93 -15.37
C VAL A 634 -20.97 -20.35 -15.28
N VAL A 635 -20.54 -19.61 -16.31
CA VAL A 635 -19.25 -18.90 -16.30
C VAL A 635 -19.55 -17.42 -16.29
N ILE A 636 -18.96 -16.69 -15.35
CA ILE A 636 -19.11 -15.25 -15.21
C ILE A 636 -17.73 -14.61 -15.37
N ALA A 637 -17.55 -13.81 -16.41
CA ALA A 637 -16.35 -13.01 -16.61
C ALA A 637 -16.57 -11.61 -16.04
N ALA A 638 -15.72 -11.16 -15.13
CA ALA A 638 -15.85 -9.88 -14.46
C ALA A 638 -14.68 -8.94 -14.75
N GLY A 639 -14.95 -7.64 -14.72
CA GLY A 639 -13.94 -6.59 -14.86
C GLY A 639 -14.56 -5.21 -15.03
N TYR A 640 -13.73 -4.21 -15.30
CA TYR A 640 -14.19 -2.86 -15.63
C TYR A 640 -14.90 -2.82 -16.99
N SER A 641 -15.94 -1.99 -17.12
CA SER A 641 -16.82 -1.94 -18.30
C SER A 641 -16.03 -1.76 -19.63
N GLU A 642 -15.16 -0.76 -19.71
CA GLU A 642 -14.36 -0.51 -20.94
C GLU A 642 -13.41 -1.67 -21.30
N HIS A 643 -12.90 -2.37 -20.28
CA HIS A 643 -11.99 -3.49 -20.48
C HIS A 643 -12.74 -4.75 -20.91
N MET A 644 -13.97 -4.95 -20.43
CA MET A 644 -14.81 -6.08 -20.79
C MET A 644 -15.32 -5.99 -22.23
N ASP A 645 -15.63 -4.78 -22.72
CA ASP A 645 -15.97 -4.58 -24.14
C ASP A 645 -14.83 -5.00 -25.05
N ARG A 646 -13.59 -4.63 -24.69
CA ARG A 646 -12.38 -5.02 -25.43
C ARG A 646 -12.12 -6.52 -25.34
N PHE A 647 -12.36 -7.13 -24.18
CA PHE A 647 -12.23 -8.58 -23.98
C PHE A 647 -13.20 -9.36 -24.88
N LEU A 648 -14.47 -8.94 -24.95
CA LEU A 648 -15.46 -9.58 -25.83
C LEU A 648 -15.13 -9.36 -27.32
N ALA A 649 -14.63 -8.19 -27.69
CA ALA A 649 -14.22 -7.87 -29.05
C ALA A 649 -12.96 -8.64 -29.50
N SER A 650 -12.17 -9.16 -28.57
CA SER A 650 -10.91 -9.87 -28.88
C SER A 650 -11.12 -11.21 -29.59
N ASN A 651 -12.27 -11.85 -29.43
CA ASN A 651 -12.57 -13.15 -30.05
C ASN A 651 -14.08 -13.30 -30.29
N PRO A 652 -14.54 -13.54 -31.54
CA PRO A 652 -15.95 -13.81 -31.85
C PRO A 652 -16.57 -14.97 -31.04
N GLY A 653 -15.75 -15.96 -30.64
CA GLY A 653 -16.14 -17.07 -29.77
C GLY A 653 -16.53 -16.64 -28.36
N LEU A 654 -15.91 -15.57 -27.84
CA LEU A 654 -16.27 -14.96 -26.55
C LEU A 654 -17.59 -14.19 -26.67
N ALA A 655 -17.73 -13.33 -27.68
CA ALA A 655 -18.96 -12.56 -27.87
C ALA A 655 -20.20 -13.44 -28.09
N SER A 656 -20.05 -14.60 -28.75
CA SER A 656 -21.16 -15.55 -28.94
C SER A 656 -21.51 -16.36 -27.69
N ARG A 657 -20.53 -16.70 -26.84
CA ARG A 657 -20.73 -17.45 -25.60
C ARG A 657 -21.11 -16.55 -24.42
N PHE A 658 -20.70 -15.30 -24.39
CA PHE A 658 -21.07 -14.33 -23.36
C PHE A 658 -22.13 -13.37 -23.91
N ALA A 659 -23.35 -13.86 -24.04
CA ALA A 659 -24.41 -13.16 -24.78
C ALA A 659 -25.03 -11.96 -24.03
N ARG A 660 -24.70 -11.76 -22.75
CA ARG A 660 -25.28 -10.72 -21.90
C ARG A 660 -24.27 -10.14 -20.92
N THR A 661 -24.35 -8.82 -20.74
CA THR A 661 -23.52 -8.04 -19.82
C THR A 661 -24.41 -7.37 -18.78
N VAL A 662 -24.14 -7.65 -17.51
CA VAL A 662 -24.77 -7.02 -16.36
C VAL A 662 -23.88 -5.88 -15.89
N GLU A 663 -24.37 -4.65 -15.97
CA GLU A 663 -23.64 -3.44 -15.57
C GLU A 663 -23.90 -3.08 -14.11
N PHE A 664 -22.82 -2.94 -13.35
CA PHE A 664 -22.80 -2.60 -11.94
C PHE A 664 -22.35 -1.14 -11.77
N PRO A 665 -23.27 -0.18 -11.60
CA PRO A 665 -22.91 1.23 -11.40
C PRO A 665 -22.26 1.47 -10.03
N ASN A 666 -21.61 2.62 -9.88
CA ASN A 666 -21.21 3.13 -8.56
C ASN A 666 -22.44 3.29 -7.66
N TYR A 667 -22.30 2.97 -6.38
CA TYR A 667 -23.34 3.25 -5.39
C TYR A 667 -23.54 4.76 -5.21
N SER A 668 -24.78 5.17 -5.02
CA SER A 668 -25.11 6.54 -4.63
C SER A 668 -24.65 6.83 -3.19
N PRO A 669 -24.51 8.12 -2.80
CA PRO A 669 -24.23 8.47 -1.41
C PRO A 669 -25.23 7.84 -0.43
N ASP A 670 -26.54 7.85 -0.73
CA ASP A 670 -27.57 7.22 0.10
C ASP A 670 -27.36 5.71 0.28
N GLU A 671 -26.97 5.02 -0.79
CA GLU A 671 -26.69 3.58 -0.77
C GLU A 671 -25.44 3.30 0.06
N LEU A 672 -24.37 4.11 -0.07
CA LEU A 672 -23.14 3.99 0.71
C LEU A 672 -23.38 4.26 2.21
N VAL A 673 -24.19 5.28 2.55
CA VAL A 673 -24.63 5.55 3.92
C VAL A 673 -25.41 4.37 4.46
N THR A 674 -26.32 3.79 3.66
CA THR A 674 -27.12 2.63 4.08
C THR A 674 -26.22 1.41 4.32
N ILE A 675 -25.22 1.17 3.47
CA ILE A 675 -24.23 0.10 3.66
C ILE A 675 -23.44 0.33 4.96
N ALA A 676 -22.94 1.54 5.19
CA ALA A 676 -22.20 1.89 6.40
C ALA A 676 -23.07 1.76 7.67
N ARG A 677 -24.33 2.21 7.62
CA ARG A 677 -25.29 2.03 8.73
C ARG A 677 -25.55 0.56 9.04
N ASN A 678 -25.69 -0.27 8.01
CA ASN A 678 -25.87 -1.71 8.19
C ASN A 678 -24.63 -2.37 8.82
N LEU A 679 -23.42 -1.90 8.47
CA LEU A 679 -22.18 -2.33 9.14
C LEU A 679 -22.17 -1.89 10.61
N CYS A 680 -22.51 -0.64 10.92
CA CYS A 680 -22.64 -0.18 12.31
C CYS A 680 -23.60 -1.08 13.10
N ALA A 681 -24.83 -1.28 12.60
CA ALA A 681 -25.83 -2.11 13.28
C ALA A 681 -25.38 -3.57 13.46
N LYS A 682 -24.72 -4.17 12.45
CA LYS A 682 -24.18 -5.53 12.53
C LYS A 682 -23.11 -5.69 13.63
N HIS A 683 -22.36 -4.63 13.89
CA HIS A 683 -21.30 -4.59 14.90
C HIS A 683 -21.75 -3.92 16.20
N TYR A 684 -23.06 -3.79 16.43
CA TYR A 684 -23.66 -3.20 17.63
C TYR A 684 -23.29 -1.72 17.88
N TYR A 685 -23.02 -0.98 16.80
CA TYR A 685 -22.86 0.48 16.81
C TYR A 685 -24.11 1.19 16.31
N GLU A 686 -24.48 2.26 16.98
CA GLU A 686 -25.50 3.22 16.59
C GLU A 686 -24.82 4.51 16.09
N LEU A 687 -25.42 5.15 15.09
CA LEU A 687 -24.95 6.43 14.57
C LEU A 687 -25.80 7.55 15.17
N ALA A 688 -25.16 8.57 15.74
CA ALA A 688 -25.87 9.80 16.09
C ALA A 688 -26.40 10.51 14.84
N ASP A 689 -27.48 11.28 14.97
CA ASP A 689 -28.12 11.98 13.83
C ASP A 689 -27.13 12.90 13.10
N ASP A 690 -26.24 13.57 13.83
CA ASP A 690 -25.20 14.44 13.26
C ASP A 690 -24.06 13.67 12.58
N ALA A 691 -23.83 12.41 12.97
CA ALA A 691 -22.90 11.49 12.33
C ALA A 691 -23.45 10.98 11.01
N LEU A 692 -24.76 10.71 10.92
CA LEU A 692 -25.42 10.34 9.66
C LEU A 692 -25.29 11.43 8.61
N ASP A 693 -25.55 12.69 8.99
CA ASP A 693 -25.40 13.85 8.09
C ASP A 693 -23.94 14.03 7.62
N ALA A 694 -22.97 13.87 8.54
CA ALA A 694 -21.56 13.97 8.21
C ALA A 694 -21.10 12.84 7.29
N LEU A 695 -21.61 11.63 7.51
CA LEU A 695 -21.31 10.44 6.71
C LEU A 695 -21.88 10.58 5.29
N TYR A 696 -23.09 11.12 5.15
CA TYR A 696 -23.66 11.45 3.84
C TYR A 696 -22.78 12.46 3.09
N ARG A 697 -22.40 13.57 3.74
CA ARG A 697 -21.52 14.58 3.13
C ARG A 697 -20.17 14.02 2.72
N TYR A 698 -19.58 13.18 3.57
CA TYR A 698 -18.35 12.47 3.24
C TYR A 698 -18.50 11.68 1.94
N PHE A 699 -19.54 10.82 1.84
CA PHE A 699 -19.75 10.04 0.62
C PHE A 699 -20.17 10.90 -0.56
N GLU A 700 -20.79 12.06 -0.38
CA GLU A 700 -21.06 13.03 -1.43
C GLU A 700 -19.76 13.62 -2.01
N ASP A 701 -18.87 14.07 -1.13
CA ASP A 701 -17.62 14.78 -1.47
C ASP A 701 -16.50 13.87 -2.00
N VAL A 702 -16.52 12.58 -1.66
CA VAL A 702 -15.53 11.62 -2.18
C VAL A 702 -15.71 11.41 -3.70
N PRO A 703 -14.65 11.58 -4.52
CA PRO A 703 -14.73 11.38 -5.96
C PRO A 703 -15.09 9.94 -6.34
N LYS A 704 -16.16 9.76 -7.12
CA LYS A 704 -16.67 8.46 -7.56
C LYS A 704 -16.28 8.16 -9.01
N GLY A 705 -14.97 8.04 -9.24
CA GLY A 705 -14.43 7.65 -10.55
C GLY A 705 -14.72 6.19 -10.93
N PRO A 706 -14.29 5.73 -12.12
CA PRO A 706 -14.46 4.35 -12.59
C PRO A 706 -13.76 3.29 -11.73
N THR A 707 -12.76 3.70 -10.96
CA THR A 707 -11.99 2.84 -10.04
C THR A 707 -12.42 2.99 -8.58
N PHE A 708 -13.49 3.74 -8.32
CA PHE A 708 -13.97 3.97 -6.95
C PHE A 708 -14.34 2.65 -6.27
N GLY A 709 -13.85 2.45 -5.04
CA GLY A 709 -13.95 1.17 -4.32
C GLY A 709 -15.33 0.84 -3.74
N ASN A 710 -16.33 1.75 -3.84
CA ASN A 710 -17.72 1.49 -3.48
C ASN A 710 -17.90 0.89 -2.08
N GLY A 711 -18.47 -0.32 -1.95
CA GLY A 711 -18.67 -0.98 -0.67
C GLY A 711 -17.37 -1.22 0.12
N ARG A 712 -16.21 -1.27 -0.54
CA ARG A 712 -14.90 -1.31 0.13
C ARG A 712 -14.60 0.02 0.83
N VAL A 713 -14.93 1.15 0.20
CA VAL A 713 -14.78 2.48 0.80
C VAL A 713 -15.75 2.64 1.97
N ALA A 714 -17.00 2.18 1.84
CA ALA A 714 -17.96 2.21 2.96
C ALA A 714 -17.46 1.43 4.19
N ARG A 715 -16.81 0.27 3.97
CA ARG A 715 -16.18 -0.50 5.05
C ARG A 715 -14.98 0.22 5.66
N GLN A 716 -14.10 0.79 4.84
CA GLN A 716 -12.94 1.56 5.32
C GLN A 716 -13.37 2.77 6.17
N VAL A 717 -14.44 3.45 5.77
CA VAL A 717 -15.01 4.57 6.54
C VAL A 717 -15.52 4.09 7.89
N PHE A 718 -16.26 2.98 7.92
CA PHE A 718 -16.71 2.37 9.17
C PHE A 718 -15.55 1.98 10.10
N GLU A 719 -14.50 1.34 9.58
CA GLU A 719 -13.29 1.00 10.35
C GLU A 719 -12.60 2.24 10.90
N SER A 720 -12.50 3.30 10.09
CA SER A 720 -11.96 4.59 10.49
C SER A 720 -12.78 5.25 11.61
N MET A 721 -14.11 5.15 11.54
CA MET A 721 -15.02 5.65 12.57
C MET A 721 -14.80 4.95 13.92
N ILE A 722 -14.65 3.61 13.91
CA ILE A 722 -14.33 2.85 15.13
C ILE A 722 -12.96 3.27 15.70
N SER A 723 -11.94 3.37 14.85
CA SER A 723 -10.59 3.73 15.30
C SER A 723 -10.54 5.15 15.90
N THR A 724 -11.30 6.08 15.33
CA THR A 724 -11.39 7.47 15.79
C THR A 724 -12.14 7.55 17.12
N GLN A 725 -13.27 6.82 17.26
CA GLN A 725 -14.02 6.71 18.50
C GLN A 725 -13.17 6.09 19.63
N ALA A 726 -12.46 5.00 19.36
CA ALA A 726 -11.58 4.36 20.34
C ALA A 726 -10.48 5.31 20.85
N SER A 727 -9.90 6.11 19.94
CA SER A 727 -8.90 7.12 20.29
C SER A 727 -9.48 8.28 21.13
N ARG A 728 -10.71 8.70 20.79
CA ARG A 728 -11.47 9.73 21.53
C ARG A 728 -11.83 9.26 22.94
N LEU A 729 -12.29 8.03 23.10
CA LEU A 729 -12.68 7.44 24.39
C LEU A 729 -11.46 7.07 25.25
N ALA A 730 -10.32 6.68 24.65
CA ALA A 730 -9.08 6.39 25.39
C ALA A 730 -8.49 7.61 26.11
N THR A 731 -8.78 8.83 25.64
CA THR A 731 -8.31 10.08 26.24
C THR A 731 -9.29 10.68 27.27
N HIS A 732 -10.53 10.17 27.34
CA HIS A 732 -11.57 10.60 28.26
C HIS A 732 -12.03 9.41 29.11
N ALA A 733 -11.24 9.04 30.12
CA ALA A 733 -11.63 7.99 31.07
C ALA A 733 -12.68 8.52 32.05
N GLY A 734 -13.97 8.36 31.72
CA GLY A 734 -15.06 8.64 32.65
C GLY A 734 -16.45 8.64 32.04
N GLU A 735 -17.24 7.64 32.44
CA GLU A 735 -18.70 7.65 32.62
C GLU A 735 -19.58 7.67 31.35
N HIS A 736 -19.88 6.47 30.81
CA HIS A 736 -21.22 5.97 30.41
C HIS A 736 -21.08 4.80 29.41
N ASP A 737 -21.53 3.60 29.78
CA ASP A 737 -21.44 2.38 28.93
C ASP A 737 -22.11 2.54 27.54
N GLY A 738 -23.02 3.49 27.38
CA GLY A 738 -23.69 3.80 26.11
C GLY A 738 -22.82 4.53 25.08
N GLU A 739 -21.70 5.15 25.49
CA GLU A 739 -20.78 5.81 24.55
C GLU A 739 -19.93 4.82 23.75
N LEU A 740 -19.75 3.60 24.26
CA LEU A 740 -19.01 2.53 23.59
C LEU A 740 -19.73 2.04 22.33
N SER A 741 -21.05 2.19 22.26
CA SER A 741 -21.88 1.80 21.12
C SER A 741 -22.32 2.98 20.24
N LEU A 742 -22.01 4.23 20.59
CA LEU A 742 -22.49 5.42 19.85
C LEU A 742 -21.35 6.10 19.07
N LEU A 743 -21.48 6.13 17.74
CA LEU A 743 -20.57 6.84 16.84
C LEU A 743 -21.10 8.26 16.59
N ALA A 744 -20.32 9.25 16.99
CA ALA A 744 -20.65 10.67 16.88
C ALA A 744 -20.07 11.28 15.60
N ARG A 745 -20.50 12.50 15.24
CA ARG A 745 -19.96 13.24 14.10
C ARG A 745 -18.43 13.36 14.09
N ALA A 746 -17.81 13.50 15.26
CA ALA A 746 -16.36 13.59 15.41
C ALA A 746 -15.63 12.32 14.97
N ASP A 747 -16.32 11.19 14.93
CA ASP A 747 -15.76 9.90 14.54
C ASP A 747 -15.79 9.73 13.00
N VAL A 748 -16.61 10.48 12.28
CA VAL A 748 -16.69 10.43 10.80
C VAL A 748 -15.44 11.06 10.19
N PRO A 749 -14.68 10.32 9.35
CA PRO A 749 -13.49 10.86 8.70
C PRO A 749 -13.85 12.07 7.85
N GLN A 750 -12.97 13.06 7.84
CA GLN A 750 -13.07 14.18 6.92
C GLN A 750 -12.34 13.79 5.62
N VAL A 751 -12.88 14.18 4.47
CA VAL A 751 -12.13 14.09 3.21
C VAL A 751 -10.93 15.03 3.34
N PRO A 752 -9.67 14.55 3.27
CA PRO A 752 -8.52 15.43 3.39
C PRO A 752 -8.61 16.53 2.32
N PRO A 753 -8.44 17.82 2.66
CA PRO A 753 -8.17 18.81 1.64
C PRO A 753 -6.89 18.35 0.93
N ALA A 754 -6.87 18.39 -0.41
CA ALA A 754 -5.72 17.95 -1.19
C ALA A 754 -4.41 18.51 -0.59
N LEU A 755 -3.54 17.63 -0.09
CA LEU A 755 -2.36 18.00 0.69
C LEU A 755 -1.33 18.74 -0.17
N ASP A 756 -0.94 19.93 0.29
CA ASP A 756 0.28 20.63 -0.13
C ASP A 756 1.53 19.80 0.27
N PRO A 757 2.60 19.77 -0.56
CA PRO A 757 3.87 19.13 -0.21
C PRO A 757 4.61 19.88 0.91
N THR A 758 5.20 19.11 1.83
CA THR A 758 5.98 19.51 3.02
C THR A 758 7.10 20.53 2.71
N PRO A 759 7.34 21.56 3.55
CA PRO A 759 8.38 22.55 3.31
C PRO A 759 9.80 22.04 3.60
N ALA A 760 10.76 22.51 2.81
CA ALA A 760 12.20 22.25 2.94
C ALA A 760 12.83 22.94 4.17
N PRO A 761 13.96 22.44 4.72
CA PRO A 761 14.66 23.05 5.85
C PRO A 761 15.26 24.41 5.46
N ALA A 762 15.23 25.37 6.40
CA ALA A 762 15.67 26.74 6.20
C ALA A 762 17.19 26.87 6.06
N PRO A 763 17.70 27.73 5.15
CA PRO A 763 19.13 28.03 5.04
C PRO A 763 19.61 28.99 6.14
N ALA A 764 20.87 28.82 6.55
CA ALA A 764 21.60 29.71 7.46
C ALA A 764 21.89 31.09 6.82
N PRO A 765 22.07 32.16 7.63
CA PRO A 765 22.18 33.52 7.11
C PRO A 765 23.60 33.85 6.66
N ASP A 766 23.74 34.43 5.47
CA ASP A 766 24.97 35.05 5.01
C ASP A 766 24.98 36.57 5.29
N PRO A 767 26.14 37.15 5.62
CA PRO A 767 26.30 38.56 5.95
C PRO A 767 26.51 39.40 4.68
N THR A 768 26.26 40.70 4.81
CA THR A 768 26.56 41.77 3.84
C THR A 768 25.65 41.87 2.61
N SER A 769 24.74 42.85 2.62
CA SER A 769 24.90 44.03 1.75
C SER A 769 23.78 45.04 1.97
N THR A 770 24.24 46.24 2.28
CA THR A 770 23.57 47.52 2.46
C THR A 770 22.87 48.00 1.18
N GLN A 771 21.64 48.54 1.27
CA GLN A 771 21.25 49.92 0.84
C GLN A 771 19.77 50.06 0.46
N ALA A 772 19.20 51.16 0.95
CA ALA A 772 17.88 51.75 0.73
C ALA A 772 17.90 52.78 -0.44
N PRO A 773 16.87 53.63 -0.67
CA PRO A 773 15.47 53.35 -1.04
C PRO A 773 14.93 54.20 -2.25
N ALA A 774 13.84 53.73 -2.89
CA ALA A 774 12.70 54.49 -3.51
C ALA A 774 12.99 55.50 -4.68
N PRO A 775 11.99 55.99 -5.49
CA PRO A 775 10.55 56.07 -5.23
C PRO A 775 9.56 55.82 -6.41
N ALA A 776 8.28 56.12 -6.10
CA ALA A 776 6.99 55.75 -6.67
C ALA A 776 6.44 56.52 -7.91
N ALA A 777 5.38 55.90 -8.48
CA ALA A 777 4.06 56.46 -8.89
C ALA A 777 3.71 56.86 -10.36
N ALA A 778 2.85 56.02 -10.98
CA ALA A 778 1.54 56.31 -11.64
C ALA A 778 1.44 57.14 -12.96
N PRO A 779 0.28 57.19 -13.67
CA PRO A 779 -0.62 56.13 -14.20
C PRO A 779 -0.99 56.30 -15.72
N ALA A 780 -1.91 55.46 -16.22
CA ALA A 780 -2.38 55.23 -17.61
C ALA A 780 -2.92 56.44 -18.43
N PRO A 781 -3.09 56.27 -19.76
CA PRO A 781 -4.46 56.08 -20.30
C PRO A 781 -4.57 55.09 -21.48
N ALA A 782 -5.81 54.69 -21.79
CA ALA A 782 -6.27 53.95 -22.97
C ALA A 782 -7.47 54.72 -23.60
N PRO A 783 -8.10 54.26 -24.69
CA PRO A 783 -7.61 53.72 -25.96
C PRO A 783 -8.23 54.48 -27.17
N ASP A 784 -7.86 54.14 -28.41
CA ASP A 784 -8.72 54.39 -29.58
C ASP A 784 -8.50 53.33 -30.69
N PRO A 785 -9.53 53.07 -31.53
CA PRO A 785 -9.70 51.85 -32.32
C PRO A 785 -9.26 52.02 -33.79
N THR A 786 -9.00 50.92 -34.48
CA THR A 786 -9.38 50.79 -35.90
C THR A 786 -9.44 49.33 -36.33
N SER A 787 -10.56 49.04 -36.96
CA SER A 787 -11.03 47.79 -37.56
C SER A 787 -10.19 47.31 -38.75
N THR A 788 -10.15 46.00 -38.96
CA THR A 788 -10.51 45.43 -40.28
C THR A 788 -11.18 44.06 -40.09
N GLN A 789 -12.46 43.99 -40.45
CA GLN A 789 -13.30 42.79 -40.46
C GLN A 789 -13.14 42.00 -41.77
N ALA A 790 -13.14 40.66 -41.61
CA ALA A 790 -13.88 39.61 -42.34
C ALA A 790 -13.76 39.45 -43.88
N PRO A 791 -13.95 38.22 -44.40
CA PRO A 791 -15.33 37.81 -44.69
C PRO A 791 -15.66 36.32 -44.40
N ALA A 792 -16.95 36.09 -44.18
CA ALA A 792 -17.66 34.81 -44.23
C ALA A 792 -18.84 34.98 -45.23
N PRO A 793 -19.76 34.01 -45.45
CA PRO A 793 -19.69 32.54 -45.59
C PRO A 793 -20.44 32.04 -46.85
N THR A 794 -20.53 30.71 -47.06
CA THR A 794 -21.72 29.88 -47.48
C THR A 794 -21.31 28.64 -48.32
N PRO A 795 -22.16 27.60 -48.50
CA PRO A 795 -23.08 26.92 -47.57
C PRO A 795 -22.92 25.36 -47.60
N THR A 796 -23.64 24.69 -46.70
CA THR A 796 -23.75 23.24 -46.40
C THR A 796 -24.15 22.34 -47.59
N PRO A 797 -23.92 21.01 -47.47
CA PRO A 797 -25.09 20.11 -47.49
C PRO A 797 -25.06 19.01 -46.39
N ALA A 798 -26.25 18.54 -46.00
CA ALA A 798 -26.51 17.35 -45.17
C ALA A 798 -27.43 16.39 -45.97
N PRO A 799 -27.85 15.18 -45.51
CA PRO A 799 -27.49 14.42 -44.29
C PRO A 799 -27.24 12.90 -44.52
N ALA A 800 -26.83 12.16 -43.47
CA ALA A 800 -27.26 10.78 -43.22
C ALA A 800 -27.13 10.42 -41.72
N SER A 801 -28.17 9.80 -41.18
CA SER A 801 -28.48 9.55 -39.77
C SER A 801 -27.87 8.27 -39.18
N SER A 802 -27.53 8.29 -37.90
CA SER A 802 -27.77 7.16 -36.98
C SER A 802 -27.86 7.68 -35.54
N ASP A 803 -29.05 7.57 -34.96
CA ASP A 803 -29.36 7.88 -33.56
C ASP A 803 -28.60 6.96 -32.60
N ALA A 804 -27.91 7.55 -31.63
CA ALA A 804 -27.60 6.93 -30.34
C ALA A 804 -27.54 8.03 -29.28
N TRP A 805 -28.25 7.83 -28.18
CA TRP A 805 -28.46 8.79 -27.11
C TRP A 805 -27.15 9.13 -26.37
N THR A 806 -26.67 10.37 -26.50
CA THR A 806 -25.72 10.97 -25.54
C THR A 806 -26.36 12.21 -24.93
N ALA A 807 -26.59 12.17 -23.61
CA ALA A 807 -27.01 13.34 -22.85
C ALA A 807 -25.95 14.46 -22.94
N PRO A 808 -26.34 15.75 -22.95
CA PRO A 808 -25.37 16.84 -22.96
C PRO A 808 -24.60 16.85 -21.63
N VAL A 809 -23.28 16.69 -21.69
CA VAL A 809 -22.39 16.99 -20.55
C VAL A 809 -22.63 18.46 -20.19
N ASN A 810 -23.02 18.71 -18.96
CA ASN A 810 -23.35 20.05 -18.48
C ASN A 810 -22.03 20.84 -18.34
N SER A 811 -21.61 21.56 -19.39
CA SER A 811 -20.30 22.26 -19.46
C SER A 811 -20.03 23.20 -18.28
N ALA A 812 -21.10 23.69 -17.62
CA ALA A 812 -21.02 24.52 -16.41
C ALA A 812 -20.48 23.77 -15.18
N LEU A 813 -20.70 22.45 -15.06
CA LEU A 813 -20.16 21.65 -13.95
C LEU A 813 -18.67 21.37 -14.14
N ALA A 814 -18.25 21.09 -15.37
CA ALA A 814 -16.90 20.65 -15.69
C ALA A 814 -15.84 21.77 -15.64
N THR A 815 -16.26 23.03 -15.65
CA THR A 815 -15.38 24.21 -15.55
C THR A 815 -15.51 24.93 -14.19
N ARG A 816 -16.29 24.36 -13.26
CA ARG A 816 -16.54 24.92 -11.92
C ARG A 816 -15.26 25.11 -11.11
N HIS A 817 -14.29 24.22 -11.26
CA HIS A 817 -13.01 24.31 -10.55
C HIS A 817 -12.11 25.43 -11.07
N LEU A 818 -12.15 25.72 -12.38
CA LEU A 818 -11.45 26.85 -12.97
C LEU A 818 -12.09 28.17 -12.51
N THR A 819 -13.42 28.25 -12.55
CA THR A 819 -14.17 29.45 -12.12
C THR A 819 -14.11 29.71 -10.61
N ALA A 820 -13.76 28.71 -9.79
CA ALA A 820 -13.58 28.86 -8.35
C ALA A 820 -12.22 29.49 -7.95
N LEU A 821 -11.27 29.60 -8.88
CA LEU A 821 -9.95 30.21 -8.64
C LEU A 821 -10.08 31.72 -8.41
N ILE A 822 -9.30 32.24 -7.47
CA ILE A 822 -9.36 33.65 -7.06
C ILE A 822 -8.13 34.39 -7.57
N GLY A 823 -8.29 35.63 -8.01
CA GLY A 823 -7.17 36.56 -8.21
C GLY A 823 -6.32 36.34 -9.46
N LEU A 824 -6.78 35.52 -10.42
CA LEU A 824 -6.01 35.12 -11.61
C LEU A 824 -6.40 35.83 -12.91
N GLY A 825 -7.13 36.95 -12.83
CA GLY A 825 -7.53 37.75 -13.99
C GLY A 825 -8.31 36.93 -15.03
N ALA A 826 -7.95 37.04 -16.30
CA ALA A 826 -8.60 36.35 -17.42
C ALA A 826 -8.18 34.88 -17.61
N VAL A 827 -7.25 34.36 -16.79
CA VAL A 827 -6.71 32.99 -16.95
C VAL A 827 -7.80 31.91 -16.83
N PRO A 828 -8.70 31.95 -15.83
CA PRO A 828 -9.80 30.98 -15.75
C PRO A 828 -10.74 31.02 -16.96
N GLU A 829 -11.03 32.21 -17.50
CA GLU A 829 -11.90 32.38 -18.67
C GLU A 829 -11.26 31.79 -19.93
N ALA A 830 -9.96 32.05 -20.14
CA ALA A 830 -9.19 31.52 -21.25
C ALA A 830 -9.14 29.99 -21.25
N LEU A 831 -8.83 29.39 -20.10
CA LEU A 831 -8.79 27.93 -19.93
C LEU A 831 -10.19 27.30 -20.08
N THR A 832 -11.23 27.94 -19.54
CA THR A 832 -12.63 27.49 -19.70
C THR A 832 -13.03 27.44 -21.16
N ALA A 833 -12.79 28.52 -21.92
CA ALA A 833 -13.07 28.58 -23.35
C ALA A 833 -12.30 27.51 -24.15
N ARG A 834 -11.10 27.19 -23.70
CA ARG A 834 -10.28 26.13 -24.31
C ARG A 834 -10.83 24.74 -24.08
N VAL A 835 -11.15 24.42 -22.83
CA VAL A 835 -11.77 23.14 -22.46
C VAL A 835 -13.05 22.92 -23.26
N ASP A 836 -13.89 23.96 -23.39
CA ASP A 836 -15.12 23.91 -24.19
C ASP A 836 -14.86 23.72 -25.69
N THR A 837 -13.74 24.24 -26.20
CA THR A 837 -13.35 24.07 -27.61
C THR A 837 -12.83 22.66 -27.86
N LEU A 838 -11.98 22.13 -26.99
CA LEU A 838 -11.43 20.78 -27.07
C LEU A 838 -12.51 19.71 -26.91
N GLY A 839 -13.43 19.89 -25.96
CA GLY A 839 -14.56 18.98 -25.74
C GLY A 839 -15.49 18.88 -26.96
N ARG A 840 -15.59 19.94 -27.79
CA ARG A 840 -16.38 19.92 -29.03
C ARG A 840 -15.66 19.27 -30.21
N LEU A 841 -14.32 19.27 -30.22
CA LEU A 841 -13.52 18.72 -31.32
C LEU A 841 -13.42 17.19 -31.26
N GLY A 842 -13.59 16.58 -30.08
CA GLY A 842 -13.68 15.12 -29.92
C GLY A 842 -12.47 14.32 -30.44
N GLN A 843 -11.33 14.97 -30.65
CA GLN A 843 -10.08 14.36 -31.13
C GLN A 843 -8.85 14.89 -30.38
N GLY A 844 -7.73 14.18 -30.54
CA GLY A 844 -6.58 14.11 -29.63
C GLY A 844 -5.98 15.41 -29.09
N THR A 845 -5.34 15.27 -27.94
CA THR A 845 -4.89 16.35 -27.05
C THR A 845 -3.53 16.93 -27.39
N ALA A 846 -2.73 16.20 -28.19
CA ALA A 846 -1.35 16.56 -28.46
C ALA A 846 -1.23 17.90 -29.21
N GLY A 847 -0.74 18.90 -28.48
CA GLY A 847 -0.39 20.24 -28.99
C GLY A 847 -1.52 21.25 -28.91
N LEU A 848 -2.76 20.79 -28.83
CA LEU A 848 -3.96 21.66 -28.76
C LEU A 848 -4.38 21.97 -27.32
N ALA A 849 -4.11 21.05 -26.39
CA ALA A 849 -4.42 21.20 -24.97
C ALA A 849 -3.25 21.74 -24.14
N ASP A 850 -2.05 21.77 -24.71
CA ASP A 850 -0.84 22.17 -24.01
C ASP A 850 -0.79 23.67 -23.74
N VAL A 851 -0.38 24.05 -22.52
CA VAL A 851 -0.37 25.46 -22.09
C VAL A 851 0.92 25.84 -21.39
N ILE A 852 1.24 27.13 -21.45
CA ILE A 852 2.37 27.73 -20.74
C ILE A 852 1.83 28.59 -19.61
N LEU A 853 2.31 28.35 -18.38
CA LEU A 853 1.93 29.10 -17.18
C LEU A 853 3.12 29.95 -16.69
N GLU A 854 3.05 31.24 -16.96
CA GLU A 854 4.01 32.23 -16.48
C GLU A 854 3.54 32.83 -15.16
N GLY A 855 4.42 32.92 -14.16
CA GLY A 855 4.12 33.67 -12.94
C GLY A 855 5.28 33.70 -11.95
N ALA A 856 5.22 34.58 -10.95
CA ALA A 856 6.18 34.55 -9.84
C ALA A 856 6.00 33.28 -8.98
N PRO A 857 7.02 32.86 -8.20
CA PRO A 857 6.82 31.85 -7.15
C PRO A 857 5.62 32.20 -6.25
N GLY A 858 4.75 31.24 -5.96
CA GLY A 858 3.54 31.49 -5.16
C GLY A 858 2.36 32.13 -5.91
N SER A 859 2.46 32.37 -7.22
CA SER A 859 1.36 32.88 -8.07
C SER A 859 0.16 31.93 -8.23
N GLY A 860 0.32 30.65 -7.86
CA GLY A 860 -0.77 29.66 -7.98
C GLY A 860 -0.70 28.79 -9.25
N ARG A 861 0.38 28.83 -10.04
CA ARG A 861 0.58 28.01 -11.26
C ARG A 861 0.17 26.54 -11.09
N ARG A 862 0.53 25.93 -9.96
CA ARG A 862 0.18 24.53 -9.64
C ARG A 862 -1.32 24.31 -9.48
N ALA A 863 -2.00 25.22 -8.80
CA ALA A 863 -3.45 25.16 -8.61
C ALA A 863 -4.20 25.33 -9.94
N VAL A 864 -3.69 26.21 -10.81
CA VAL A 864 -4.21 26.39 -12.18
C VAL A 864 -4.06 25.12 -13.00
N ALA A 865 -2.86 24.51 -13.03
CA ALA A 865 -2.61 23.27 -13.76
C ALA A 865 -3.51 22.12 -13.27
N ALA A 866 -3.70 21.99 -11.95
CA ALA A 866 -4.58 20.98 -11.38
C ALA A 866 -6.06 21.19 -11.75
N ALA A 867 -6.55 22.44 -11.68
CA ALA A 867 -7.91 22.80 -12.06
C ALA A 867 -8.16 22.58 -13.56
N TYR A 868 -7.16 22.89 -14.40
CA TYR A 868 -7.23 22.68 -15.84
C TYR A 868 -7.29 21.20 -16.21
N GLY A 869 -6.45 20.35 -15.61
CA GLY A 869 -6.49 18.90 -15.87
C GLY A 869 -7.79 18.25 -15.44
N ARG A 870 -8.33 18.68 -14.30
CA ARG A 870 -9.65 18.22 -13.87
C ARG A 870 -10.73 18.62 -14.87
N ALA A 871 -10.73 19.87 -15.33
CA ALA A 871 -11.71 20.35 -16.31
C ALA A 871 -11.60 19.60 -17.66
N LEU A 872 -10.38 19.33 -18.13
CA LEU A 872 -10.16 18.52 -19.34
C LEU A 872 -10.67 17.09 -19.18
N ALA A 873 -10.47 16.47 -18.02
CA ALA A 873 -10.95 15.11 -17.75
C ALA A 873 -12.48 15.05 -17.63
N GLU A 874 -13.10 16.03 -16.97
CA GLU A 874 -14.56 16.13 -16.84
C GLU A 874 -15.25 16.39 -18.19
N HIS A 875 -14.56 17.04 -19.14
CA HIS A 875 -15.00 17.18 -20.54
C HIS A 875 -14.63 15.99 -21.43
N GLY A 876 -14.00 14.94 -20.90
CA GLY A 876 -13.60 13.76 -21.65
C GLY A 876 -12.48 14.00 -22.66
N VAL A 877 -11.72 15.10 -22.53
CA VAL A 877 -10.58 15.43 -23.39
C VAL A 877 -9.36 14.57 -23.04
N ILE A 878 -9.13 14.32 -21.75
CA ILE A 878 -8.11 13.38 -21.25
C ILE A 878 -8.76 12.29 -20.39
N THR A 879 -8.10 11.14 -20.25
CA THR A 879 -8.64 9.98 -19.50
C THR A 879 -8.75 10.22 -18.00
N CYS A 880 -7.81 10.99 -17.42
CA CYS A 880 -7.83 11.32 -16.00
C CYS A 880 -7.18 12.69 -15.76
N GLY A 881 -7.65 13.41 -14.74
CA GLY A 881 -7.04 14.70 -14.33
C GLY A 881 -5.78 14.55 -13.49
N ALA A 882 -5.10 13.38 -13.55
CA ALA A 882 -3.90 13.12 -12.76
C ALA A 882 -2.78 14.08 -13.17
N LEU A 883 -2.06 14.62 -12.19
CA LEU A 883 -1.04 15.63 -12.39
C LEU A 883 0.32 15.09 -11.95
N SER A 884 1.20 14.85 -12.92
CA SER A 884 2.60 14.48 -12.72
C SER A 884 3.48 15.71 -12.83
N ARG A 885 4.45 15.87 -11.93
CA ARG A 885 5.35 17.04 -11.89
C ARG A 885 6.77 16.61 -12.19
N LEU A 886 7.44 17.38 -13.05
CA LEU A 886 8.84 17.19 -13.36
C LEU A 886 9.58 18.53 -13.27
N PRO A 887 10.31 18.79 -12.17
CA PRO A 887 11.29 19.86 -12.14
C PRO A 887 12.43 19.50 -13.10
N LEU A 888 12.76 20.40 -14.03
CA LEU A 888 13.77 20.11 -15.05
C LEU A 888 15.18 19.91 -14.45
N SER A 889 15.42 20.42 -13.24
CA SER A 889 16.63 20.15 -12.45
C SER A 889 16.81 18.68 -12.03
N THR A 890 15.77 17.86 -12.16
CA THR A 890 15.85 16.41 -11.87
C THR A 890 16.22 15.58 -13.09
N VAL A 891 16.09 16.14 -14.30
CA VAL A 891 16.39 15.43 -15.54
C VAL A 891 17.91 15.26 -15.67
N PRO A 892 18.44 14.04 -15.72
CA PRO A 892 19.89 13.83 -15.77
C PRO A 892 20.42 14.13 -17.18
N ALA A 893 21.53 14.88 -17.26
CA ALA A 893 22.13 15.33 -18.52
C ALA A 893 23.65 15.06 -18.59
N ARG A 894 24.10 13.91 -18.07
CA ARG A 894 25.52 13.54 -18.00
C ARG A 894 26.11 13.12 -19.36
N TRP A 895 25.26 12.67 -20.28
CA TRP A 895 25.62 12.37 -21.68
C TRP A 895 24.45 12.65 -22.63
N SER A 896 24.72 12.78 -23.94
CA SER A 896 23.82 13.35 -24.95
C SER A 896 22.43 12.70 -25.08
N HIS A 897 22.30 11.39 -24.83
CA HIS A 897 21.03 10.68 -24.95
C HIS A 897 20.28 10.48 -23.61
N GLN A 898 20.89 10.82 -22.48
CA GLN A 898 20.31 10.57 -21.15
C GLN A 898 18.98 11.30 -20.93
N PRO A 899 18.88 12.61 -21.27
CA PRO A 899 17.64 13.35 -21.06
C PRO A 899 16.47 12.75 -21.84
N ARG A 900 16.71 12.31 -23.08
CA ARG A 900 15.66 11.75 -23.95
C ARG A 900 15.09 10.44 -23.41
N VAL A 901 15.95 9.51 -22.98
CA VAL A 901 15.50 8.24 -22.39
C VAL A 901 14.70 8.50 -21.11
N TYR A 902 15.18 9.40 -20.25
CA TYR A 902 14.49 9.75 -19.02
C TYR A 902 13.12 10.39 -19.29
N LEU A 903 13.06 11.38 -20.18
CA LEU A 903 11.83 12.07 -20.55
C LEU A 903 10.83 11.14 -21.23
N SER A 904 11.27 10.21 -22.08
CA SER A 904 10.38 9.23 -22.71
C SER A 904 9.63 8.36 -21.68
N HIS A 905 10.29 7.97 -20.59
CA HIS A 905 9.67 7.22 -19.50
C HIS A 905 8.64 8.08 -18.76
N VAL A 906 9.02 9.32 -18.41
CA VAL A 906 8.14 10.25 -17.69
C VAL A 906 6.90 10.61 -18.52
N PHE A 907 7.04 10.80 -19.83
CA PHE A 907 5.94 11.05 -20.75
C PHE A 907 4.99 9.86 -20.85
N GLN A 908 5.52 8.63 -20.83
CA GLN A 908 4.72 7.40 -20.82
C GLN A 908 3.97 7.21 -19.50
N GLU A 909 4.61 7.47 -18.36
CA GLU A 909 3.96 7.40 -17.04
C GLU A 909 2.86 8.45 -16.86
N ALA A 910 3.00 9.61 -17.50
CA ALA A 910 2.01 10.68 -17.45
C ALA A 910 0.92 10.59 -18.56
N ALA A 911 0.94 9.54 -19.38
CA ALA A 911 0.00 9.38 -20.48
C ALA A 911 -1.46 9.36 -20.00
N GLY A 912 -2.34 10.05 -20.72
CA GLY A 912 -3.74 10.19 -20.34
C GLY A 912 -4.03 11.19 -19.21
N GLY A 913 -3.00 11.87 -18.68
CA GLY A 913 -3.09 12.93 -17.65
C GLY A 913 -2.35 14.23 -18.03
N ILE A 914 -1.96 15.02 -17.02
CA ILE A 914 -1.18 16.24 -17.17
C ILE A 914 0.26 16.03 -16.70
N LEU A 915 1.22 16.45 -17.52
CA LEU A 915 2.63 16.55 -17.15
C LEU A 915 3.04 18.02 -17.01
N VAL A 916 3.31 18.45 -15.76
CA VAL A 916 3.79 19.81 -15.45
C VAL A 916 5.31 19.82 -15.47
N LEU A 917 5.87 20.52 -16.45
CA LEU A 917 7.30 20.72 -16.66
C LEU A 917 7.71 22.03 -15.98
N GLU A 918 8.45 21.95 -14.88
CA GLU A 918 8.79 23.12 -14.06
C GLU A 918 10.21 23.58 -14.36
N ILE A 919 10.35 24.80 -14.90
CA ILE A 919 11.63 25.51 -14.97
C ILE A 919 11.88 26.11 -13.59
N ASP A 920 12.67 25.40 -12.80
CA ASP A 920 13.08 25.80 -11.45
C ASP A 920 14.47 26.45 -11.43
N SER A 921 14.76 27.19 -10.35
CA SER A 921 16.02 27.93 -10.22
C SER A 921 17.26 27.02 -10.26
N ALA A 922 17.12 25.76 -9.82
CA ALA A 922 18.20 24.77 -9.89
C ALA A 922 18.47 24.28 -11.33
N PHE A 923 17.48 24.28 -12.21
CA PHE A 923 17.71 24.04 -13.63
C PHE A 923 18.38 25.26 -14.28
N GLU A 924 17.96 26.47 -13.89
CA GLU A 924 18.53 27.72 -14.39
C GLU A 924 20.01 27.89 -14.03
N SER A 925 20.48 27.30 -12.93
CA SER A 925 21.88 27.33 -12.50
C SER A 925 22.80 26.30 -13.19
N ARG A 926 22.25 25.39 -14.01
CA ARG A 926 23.05 24.37 -14.72
C ARG A 926 23.93 24.98 -15.82
N PRO A 927 25.01 24.31 -16.24
CA PRO A 927 25.75 24.69 -17.45
C PRO A 927 24.84 24.78 -18.68
N PHE A 928 25.08 25.75 -19.57
CA PHE A 928 24.28 25.96 -20.78
C PHE A 928 24.17 24.71 -21.66
N SER A 929 25.23 23.91 -21.76
CA SER A 929 25.23 22.65 -22.51
C SER A 929 24.25 21.61 -21.96
N GLU A 930 24.10 21.54 -20.64
CA GLU A 930 23.15 20.63 -19.99
C GLU A 930 21.72 21.15 -20.11
N GLN A 931 21.53 22.46 -19.96
CA GLN A 931 20.23 23.10 -20.21
C GLN A 931 19.79 22.83 -21.65
N SER A 932 20.66 23.05 -22.64
CA SER A 932 20.37 22.78 -24.04
C SER A 932 20.00 21.32 -24.27
N ALA A 933 20.77 20.36 -23.76
CA ALA A 933 20.51 18.94 -23.96
C ALA A 933 19.14 18.49 -23.39
N VAL A 934 18.72 19.03 -22.24
CA VAL A 934 17.40 18.74 -21.66
C VAL A 934 16.29 19.38 -22.49
N ILE A 935 16.45 20.63 -22.93
CA ILE A 935 15.44 21.32 -23.75
C ILE A 935 15.34 20.71 -25.16
N ASP A 936 16.46 20.28 -25.75
CA ASP A 936 16.52 19.55 -27.02
C ASP A 936 15.72 18.24 -26.93
N ALA A 937 15.98 17.45 -25.89
CA ALA A 937 15.26 16.21 -25.65
C ALA A 937 13.77 16.47 -25.37
N LEU A 938 13.45 17.51 -24.60
CA LEU A 938 12.07 17.86 -24.29
C LEU A 938 11.27 18.25 -25.54
N ALA A 939 11.85 19.08 -26.41
CA ALA A 939 11.21 19.47 -27.66
C ALA A 939 10.99 18.26 -28.58
N ALA A 940 11.95 17.34 -28.65
CA ALA A 940 11.82 16.11 -29.44
C ALA A 940 10.69 15.21 -28.91
N GLU A 941 10.66 14.94 -27.60
CA GLU A 941 9.60 14.11 -27.00
C GLU A 941 8.22 14.79 -27.08
N ALA A 942 8.14 16.12 -26.93
CA ALA A 942 6.90 16.87 -27.07
C ALA A 942 6.34 16.83 -28.51
N ALA A 943 7.22 16.77 -29.51
CA ALA A 943 6.83 16.69 -30.93
C ALA A 943 6.47 15.27 -31.38
N GLU A 944 7.15 14.24 -30.85
CA GLU A 944 6.95 12.83 -31.23
C GLU A 944 5.86 12.11 -30.42
N ARG A 945 5.27 12.75 -29.40
CA ARG A 945 4.25 12.13 -28.55
C ARG A 945 2.96 11.79 -29.32
N PRO A 946 2.26 10.72 -28.91
CA PRO A 946 1.00 10.34 -29.53
C PRO A 946 -0.14 11.29 -29.15
N ALA A 947 -1.22 11.27 -29.95
CA ALA A 947 -2.36 12.17 -29.81
C ALA A 947 -3.19 11.95 -28.52
N ASP A 948 -3.05 10.80 -27.88
CA ASP A 948 -3.62 10.41 -26.57
C ASP A 948 -2.58 10.51 -25.43
N GLY A 949 -1.40 11.10 -25.71
CA GLY A 949 -0.34 11.32 -24.74
C GLY A 949 -0.67 12.37 -23.67
N ALA A 950 0.28 12.60 -22.77
CA ALA A 950 0.13 13.59 -21.69
C ALA A 950 -0.09 15.01 -22.25
N VAL A 951 -0.96 15.76 -21.60
CA VAL A 951 -1.10 17.21 -21.82
C VAL A 951 0.04 17.92 -21.11
N LEU A 952 0.79 18.73 -21.84
CA LEU A 952 1.98 19.38 -21.31
C LEU A 952 1.64 20.75 -20.74
N VAL A 953 2.12 21.02 -19.53
CA VAL A 953 2.06 22.33 -18.89
C VAL A 953 3.47 22.81 -18.59
N LEU A 954 3.97 23.77 -19.36
CA LEU A 954 5.28 24.38 -19.09
C LEU A 954 5.12 25.53 -18.10
N SER A 955 5.73 25.44 -16.93
CA SER A 955 5.57 26.40 -15.83
C SER A 955 6.92 27.03 -15.44
N GLY A 956 6.99 28.36 -15.43
CA GLY A 956 8.24 29.09 -15.17
C GLY A 956 8.08 30.57 -14.85
N SER A 957 9.18 31.22 -14.49
CA SER A 957 9.23 32.66 -14.23
C SER A 957 9.41 33.46 -15.53
N GLY A 958 8.83 34.66 -15.61
CA GLY A 958 8.67 35.43 -16.85
C GLY A 958 9.91 35.68 -17.70
N PRO A 959 10.97 36.31 -17.16
CA PRO A 959 12.13 36.71 -17.96
C PRO A 959 12.83 35.55 -18.66
N ARG A 960 12.93 34.40 -17.98
CA ARG A 960 13.66 33.22 -18.46
C ARG A 960 12.80 32.33 -19.36
N LEU A 961 11.52 32.17 -19.02
CA LEU A 961 10.55 31.44 -19.85
C LEU A 961 10.41 32.12 -21.22
N MET A 962 10.31 33.45 -21.24
CA MET A 962 10.24 34.22 -22.49
C MET A 962 11.53 34.16 -23.30
N GLN A 963 12.69 34.12 -22.65
CA GLN A 963 13.98 33.93 -23.32
C GLN A 963 14.03 32.54 -23.97
N LEU A 964 13.67 31.49 -23.23
CA LEU A 964 13.70 30.11 -23.69
C LEU A 964 12.75 29.88 -24.89
N LEU A 965 11.52 30.41 -24.82
CA LEU A 965 10.55 30.28 -25.91
C LEU A 965 10.94 31.08 -27.15
N ARG A 966 11.68 32.19 -26.98
CA ARG A 966 12.24 32.97 -28.10
C ARG A 966 13.39 32.21 -28.77
N ASP A 967 14.24 31.56 -27.97
CA ASP A 967 15.40 30.82 -28.46
C ASP A 967 14.99 29.46 -29.07
N ARG A 968 13.84 28.91 -28.68
CA ARG A 968 13.31 27.60 -29.13
C ARG A 968 11.88 27.71 -29.65
N THR A 969 11.77 28.17 -30.89
CA THR A 969 10.48 28.33 -31.59
C THR A 969 9.78 27.01 -31.87
N ASP A 970 10.53 25.92 -31.96
CA ASP A 970 10.04 24.55 -32.08
C ASP A 970 9.31 24.09 -30.80
N LEU A 971 9.87 24.40 -29.63
CA LEU A 971 9.21 24.13 -28.35
C LEU A 971 8.00 25.05 -28.16
N ALA A 972 8.12 26.34 -28.50
CA ALA A 972 7.00 27.28 -28.39
C ALA A 972 5.80 26.87 -29.26
N ALA A 973 6.05 26.31 -30.45
CA ALA A 973 5.00 25.81 -31.34
C ALA A 973 4.25 24.58 -30.80
N ALA A 974 4.79 23.89 -29.79
CA ALA A 974 4.14 22.73 -29.17
C ALA A 974 3.02 23.11 -28.18
N PHE A 975 2.92 24.39 -27.79
CA PHE A 975 1.93 24.86 -26.81
C PHE A 975 0.87 25.76 -27.47
N ALA A 976 -0.39 25.49 -27.17
CA ALA A 976 -1.52 26.18 -27.77
C ALA A 976 -1.85 27.54 -27.12
N GLU A 977 -1.41 27.76 -25.89
CA GLU A 977 -1.71 28.98 -25.14
C GLU A 977 -0.58 29.40 -24.22
N TYR A 978 -0.39 30.71 -24.10
CA TYR A 978 0.50 31.34 -23.14
C TYR A 978 -0.32 32.15 -22.14
N LEU A 979 -0.26 31.78 -20.86
CA LEU A 979 -1.06 32.35 -19.79
C LEU A 979 -0.17 32.98 -18.73
N GLN A 980 -0.31 34.29 -18.54
CA GLN A 980 0.42 35.04 -17.52
C GLN A 980 -0.46 35.22 -16.27
N LEU A 981 -0.02 34.66 -15.15
CA LEU A 981 -0.68 34.82 -13.86
C LEU A 981 -0.30 36.18 -13.27
N PRO A 982 -1.28 37.06 -12.98
CA PRO A 982 -1.02 38.38 -12.44
C PRO A 982 -0.44 38.30 -11.02
N ALA A 983 0.18 39.39 -10.57
CA ALA A 983 0.53 39.55 -9.17
C ALA A 983 -0.73 39.54 -8.29
N TRP A 984 -0.64 38.94 -7.11
CA TRP A 984 -1.75 38.86 -6.17
C TRP A 984 -2.18 40.25 -5.68
N THR A 985 -3.49 40.51 -5.67
CA THR A 985 -4.04 41.70 -5.02
C THR A 985 -4.23 41.45 -3.52
N PRO A 986 -4.15 42.47 -2.65
CA PRO A 986 -4.41 42.31 -1.22
C PRO A 986 -5.77 41.67 -0.92
N ASN A 987 -6.81 42.07 -1.66
CA ASN A 987 -8.15 41.48 -1.55
C ASN A 987 -8.17 39.98 -1.89
N ALA A 988 -7.43 39.57 -2.92
CA ALA A 988 -7.37 38.16 -3.31
C ALA A 988 -6.63 37.30 -2.26
N LEU A 989 -5.57 37.83 -1.64
CA LEU A 989 -4.84 37.15 -0.56
C LEU A 989 -5.66 37.08 0.73
N ALA A 990 -6.39 38.14 1.06
CA ALA A 990 -7.32 38.16 2.19
C ALA A 990 -8.43 37.12 2.00
N GLU A 991 -9.00 37.03 0.79
CA GLU A 991 -10.03 36.03 0.47
C GLU A 991 -9.47 34.60 0.53
N LEU A 992 -8.23 34.36 0.08
CA LEU A 992 -7.57 33.06 0.25
C LEU A 992 -7.39 32.70 1.73
N THR A 993 -6.92 33.65 2.53
CA THR A 993 -6.74 33.48 3.98
C THR A 993 -8.09 33.17 4.65
N ARG A 994 -9.14 33.92 4.29
CA ARG A 994 -10.50 33.73 4.78
C ARG A 994 -11.05 32.34 4.43
N ARG A 995 -10.94 31.91 3.16
CA ARG A 995 -11.40 30.57 2.75
C ARG A 995 -10.70 29.46 3.53
N ARG A 996 -9.39 29.58 3.77
CA ARG A 996 -8.64 28.58 4.54
C ARG A 996 -9.03 28.55 6.02
N LEU A 997 -9.30 29.71 6.64
CA LEU A 997 -9.82 29.78 8.00
C LEU A 997 -11.21 29.14 8.13
N VAL A 998 -12.10 29.40 7.16
CA VAL A 998 -13.45 28.79 7.11
C VAL A 998 -13.36 27.28 6.94
N VAL A 999 -12.47 26.78 6.07
CA VAL A 999 -12.23 25.33 5.91
C VAL A 999 -11.70 24.70 7.20
N ARG A 1000 -10.91 25.43 8.00
CA ARG A 1000 -10.46 25.00 9.32
C ARG A 1000 -11.51 25.17 10.43
N GLY A 1001 -12.75 25.53 10.08
CA GLY A 1001 -13.86 25.61 11.01
C GLY A 1001 -14.02 26.95 11.73
N PHE A 1002 -13.22 27.97 11.42
CA PHE A 1002 -13.32 29.29 12.04
C PHE A 1002 -14.39 30.16 11.38
N GLN A 1003 -15.12 30.93 12.19
CA GLN A 1003 -16.07 31.92 11.71
C GLN A 1003 -15.37 33.27 11.50
N VAL A 1004 -15.31 33.73 10.25
CA VAL A 1004 -14.76 35.03 9.87
C VAL A 1004 -15.92 35.98 9.57
N ASN A 1005 -16.10 36.99 10.41
CA ASN A 1005 -17.05 38.06 10.17
C ASN A 1005 -16.45 39.15 9.25
N ASP A 1006 -17.26 40.11 8.81
CA ASP A 1006 -16.84 41.17 7.89
C ASP A 1006 -15.72 42.06 8.45
N GLU A 1007 -15.66 42.23 9.76
CA GLU A 1007 -14.64 43.02 10.46
C GLU A 1007 -13.27 42.32 10.42
N ILE A 1008 -13.24 41.00 10.63
CA ILE A 1008 -12.06 40.13 10.49
C ILE A 1008 -11.62 40.05 9.02
N ALA A 1009 -12.56 39.94 8.08
CA ALA A 1009 -12.24 39.93 6.64
C ALA A 1009 -11.60 41.25 6.18
N ALA A 1010 -12.09 42.39 6.68
CA ALA A 1010 -11.49 43.69 6.41
C ALA A 1010 -10.06 43.79 6.97
N ALA A 1011 -9.82 43.30 8.19
CA ALA A 1011 -8.49 43.34 8.81
C ALA A 1011 -7.45 42.46 8.08
N LEU A 1012 -7.87 41.35 7.46
CA LEU A 1012 -7.00 40.50 6.62
C LEU A 1012 -6.52 41.20 5.33
N THR A 1013 -7.23 42.23 4.88
CA THR A 1013 -6.93 42.94 3.62
C THR A 1013 -5.76 43.93 3.74
N PHE A 1014 -5.43 44.34 4.96
CA PHE A 1014 -4.32 45.26 5.24
C PHE A 1014 -2.98 44.56 5.51
N GLN A 1015 -2.89 43.24 5.31
CA GLN A 1015 -1.67 42.46 5.53
C GLN A 1015 -0.76 42.52 4.29
N ASP A 1016 0.52 42.87 4.48
CA ASP A 1016 1.53 42.77 3.43
C ASP A 1016 2.05 41.32 3.34
N LEU A 1017 1.57 40.59 2.34
CA LEU A 1017 1.87 39.17 2.13
C LEU A 1017 2.77 39.00 0.90
N THR A 1018 4.06 39.29 1.10
CA THR A 1018 5.10 39.24 0.06
C THR A 1018 5.33 37.84 -0.52
N GLU A 1019 4.94 36.77 0.20
CA GLU A 1019 5.02 35.36 -0.25
C GLU A 1019 3.81 34.89 -1.08
N GLY A 1020 2.88 35.79 -1.46
CA GLY A 1020 1.71 35.48 -2.27
C GLY A 1020 0.76 34.47 -1.59
N ALA A 1021 0.17 33.55 -2.36
CA ALA A 1021 -0.79 32.57 -1.83
C ALA A 1021 -0.21 31.68 -0.71
N HIS A 1022 1.10 31.41 -0.73
CA HIS A 1022 1.77 30.66 0.33
C HIS A 1022 1.77 31.45 1.65
N GLY A 1023 2.09 32.75 1.59
CA GLY A 1023 2.02 33.64 2.73
C GLY A 1023 0.61 33.75 3.32
N ALA A 1024 -0.41 33.85 2.46
CA ALA A 1024 -1.82 33.86 2.86
C ALA A 1024 -2.22 32.58 3.62
N HIS A 1025 -1.78 31.43 3.13
CA HIS A 1025 -2.04 30.15 3.80
C HIS A 1025 -1.33 30.02 5.14
N LYS A 1026 -0.06 30.43 5.22
CA LYS A 1026 0.74 30.42 6.45
C LYS A 1026 0.19 31.39 7.49
N LEU A 1027 -0.36 32.53 7.07
CA LEU A 1027 -1.06 33.45 7.96
C LEU A 1027 -2.33 32.80 8.54
N ALA A 1028 -3.15 32.17 7.69
CA ALA A 1028 -4.35 31.45 8.15
C ALA A 1028 -4.01 30.33 9.15
N ASP A 1029 -2.96 29.55 8.88
CA ASP A 1029 -2.56 28.45 9.74
C ASP A 1029 -2.05 28.96 11.11
N ARG A 1030 -1.27 30.05 11.14
CA ARG A 1030 -0.83 30.68 12.40
C ARG A 1030 -1.99 31.23 13.23
N ILE A 1031 -2.96 31.87 12.58
CA ILE A 1031 -4.18 32.36 13.24
C ILE A 1031 -4.94 31.17 13.83
N ALA A 1032 -5.09 30.08 13.07
CA ALA A 1032 -5.80 28.88 13.51
C ALA A 1032 -5.12 28.16 14.70
N GLU A 1033 -3.79 28.11 14.74
CA GLU A 1033 -3.03 27.48 15.83
C GLU A 1033 -3.13 28.24 17.16
N GLN A 1034 -3.34 29.56 17.12
CA GLN A 1034 -3.31 30.42 18.30
C GLN A 1034 -4.69 30.88 18.77
N ALA A 1035 -5.72 30.75 17.92
CA ALA A 1035 -7.08 31.10 18.26
C ALA A 1035 -7.62 30.16 19.35
N GLN A 1036 -8.09 30.75 20.46
CA GLN A 1036 -8.67 30.00 21.59
C GLN A 1036 -10.17 29.74 21.42
N ALA A 1037 -10.79 30.31 20.38
CA ALA A 1037 -12.20 30.19 20.09
C ALA A 1037 -12.48 30.11 18.58
N ILE A 1038 -13.59 29.48 18.22
CA ILE A 1038 -14.05 29.31 16.82
C ILE A 1038 -14.45 30.65 16.18
N GLN A 1039 -14.95 31.60 16.97
CA GLN A 1039 -15.18 32.97 16.51
C GLN A 1039 -13.92 33.81 16.69
N LEU A 1040 -13.35 34.24 15.56
CA LEU A 1040 -12.14 35.05 15.57
C LEU A 1040 -12.44 36.48 16.01
N THR A 1041 -11.57 37.03 16.85
CA THR A 1041 -11.63 38.42 17.29
C THR A 1041 -10.54 39.26 16.63
N LEU A 1042 -10.70 40.58 16.59
CA LEU A 1042 -9.67 41.48 16.06
C LEU A 1042 -8.34 41.34 16.81
N THR A 1043 -8.37 40.92 18.08
CA THR A 1043 -7.17 40.65 18.88
C THR A 1043 -6.37 39.46 18.32
N ASP A 1044 -7.05 38.45 17.78
CA ASP A 1044 -6.40 37.28 17.17
C ASP A 1044 -5.66 37.65 15.88
N ILE A 1045 -6.17 38.63 15.12
CA ILE A 1045 -5.48 39.15 13.93
C ILE A 1045 -4.36 40.13 14.32
N THR A 1046 -4.64 41.05 15.25
CA THR A 1046 -3.72 42.15 15.61
C THR A 1046 -2.49 41.69 16.38
N ARG A 1047 -2.53 40.56 17.10
CA ARG A 1047 -1.32 39.94 17.67
C ARG A 1047 -0.26 39.57 16.62
N HIS A 1048 -0.65 39.40 15.38
CA HIS A 1048 0.26 39.14 14.27
C HIS A 1048 0.73 40.41 13.55
N LEU A 1049 0.26 41.60 13.96
CA LEU A 1049 0.66 42.89 13.40
C LEU A 1049 1.87 43.53 14.12
N THR A 1050 2.16 43.16 15.37
CA THR A 1050 3.16 43.86 16.20
C THR A 1050 4.56 43.25 16.22
N ARG A 1051 4.82 42.17 15.48
CA ARG A 1051 6.11 41.45 15.55
C ARG A 1051 7.07 41.70 14.38
N ALA A 1052 6.85 42.76 13.61
CA ALA A 1052 7.72 43.13 12.49
C ALA A 1052 8.85 44.12 12.86
N ASP A 1053 8.82 44.76 14.04
CA ASP A 1053 9.87 45.71 14.45
C ASP A 1053 10.10 45.70 15.97
N GLU A 1054 10.95 44.80 16.48
CA GLU A 1054 11.69 45.05 17.74
C GLU A 1054 12.95 44.15 17.85
N PRO A 1055 14.14 44.70 18.11
CA PRO A 1055 15.36 43.91 18.27
C PRO A 1055 15.39 43.23 19.64
N LEU A 1056 15.68 41.93 19.65
CA LEU A 1056 15.84 41.08 20.83
C LEU A 1056 16.88 41.67 21.80
N ALA A 1057 16.41 42.16 22.95
CA ALA A 1057 17.25 42.41 24.11
C ALA A 1057 17.52 41.11 24.86
N THR A 1058 18.80 40.89 25.15
CA THR A 1058 19.37 39.84 26.00
C THR A 1058 18.76 39.78 27.39
N THR A 1059 18.35 38.58 27.82
CA THR A 1059 18.52 38.02 29.18
C THR A 1059 18.49 36.50 29.10
#